data_AF-A0A3P9CFJ6-F1
#
_entry.id   AF-A0A3P9CFJ6-F1
#
_cell.length_a   1.000
_cell.length_b   1.000
_cell.length_c   1.000
_cell.angle_alpha   90.00
_cell.angle_beta   90.00
_cell.angle_gamma   90.00
#
_symmetry.space_group_name_H-M   'P 1'
#
loop_
_entity.id
_entity.type
_entity.pdbx_description
1 polymer ?
#
loop_
_entity_poly.entity_id
_entity_poly.type
_entity_poly.pdbx_seq_one_letter_code
_entity_poly.pdbx_strand_id
1 'polypeptide(L)'
;MVLHITPYSSACLHFLDGLSWSLVFPCYWFLDRLLASCVATSLEKRQRSQDPCSFLTLCVLISAPLYLLLLLASLPFALLGFIIWAPLQAIRQPYLYTYCRPDKHQAEQGQAGAGIGEWRPQGRSFCFCSANVCLLPDSLARFNNLSDTHRRAREVGKRIRNGASRPQIKIYIDSPTNTSISAASFSSLATGFRRTSSLDQRPDQTHTTNGPADTETEPATECPIHPSGATDCPVHPSVNDQGSAECPVHPDGADTTAECPLHQGETKSSSDCPIHTSGEAPDCPVHSTVAQSAPGHHDCPMHGDGTQPKPATDCPLHTSGVQISISAPEPDPQEEEAETGNHRPGEHGGADTGSMTASRESLARYHGSDGGIGISSNNTLSHVPRTSIFKRPGRKRRHGDETFDHDISAFFPANLDFLALQEVFDHGSTTRLRRQLHRYFPYILSDVGRYGWKGCCSRFKFLNSGLMLASRYPILDARYECYPNGRGEDALAAKGALFAKVHVGTSHQEQRVVGYVTCTHLHAIEGDASVRCEQLDRLLQWGAEFRQSSSIPLEGEKVLEDLVAFDVILGDLNFDNCSSEDKLEQQHALFTQYKDPCRLGPGEDKPWALGTLLDPSGLYDEDVSSPESLQKLMENEEGRKEYLVFPPSKSQCPASSQKGRKIPLKGNGRRIDYILYSDEGLQQDWKLEIEEFSFVTQLAGLTDHLSVAMRLAVSTGEEEP
;
A
#
# COMPACT_ATOMS: atom_id res chain seq x y z
N MET A 1 16.87 -23.54 -12.57
CA MET A 1 18.08 -23.34 -11.73
C MET A 1 17.80 -23.91 -10.35
N VAL A 2 18.54 -23.56 -9.28
CA VAL A 2 18.33 -24.11 -7.92
C VAL A 2 17.90 -23.01 -6.95
N LEU A 3 16.71 -23.15 -6.36
CA LEU A 3 16.21 -22.21 -5.34
C LEU A 3 16.96 -22.37 -4.00
N HIS A 4 17.39 -21.26 -3.42
CA HIS A 4 18.23 -21.25 -2.22
C HIS A 4 17.41 -21.33 -0.92
N ILE A 5 17.30 -22.53 -0.34
CA ILE A 5 16.60 -22.77 0.95
C ILE A 5 17.41 -22.36 2.19
N THR A 6 18.68 -22.03 2.03
CA THR A 6 19.58 -21.56 3.10
C THR A 6 20.45 -20.40 2.59
N PRO A 7 20.80 -19.40 3.43
CA PRO A 7 21.68 -18.30 3.00
C PRO A 7 23.11 -18.74 2.66
N TYR A 8 23.52 -19.92 3.11
CA TYR A 8 24.85 -20.51 2.92
C TYR A 8 24.77 -21.99 2.53
N SER A 9 25.80 -22.47 1.83
CA SER A 9 25.91 -23.87 1.36
C SER A 9 26.30 -24.88 2.43
N SER A 10 26.75 -24.45 3.62
CA SER A 10 27.10 -25.36 4.73
C SER A 10 26.68 -24.82 6.09
N ALA A 11 26.43 -25.75 7.02
CA ALA A 11 26.08 -25.43 8.40
C ALA A 11 27.19 -24.67 9.15
N CYS A 12 28.46 -24.90 8.80
CA CYS A 12 29.60 -24.17 9.37
C CYS A 12 29.54 -22.68 9.02
N LEU A 13 29.30 -22.34 7.75
CA LEU A 13 29.15 -20.94 7.32
C LEU A 13 27.93 -20.27 7.97
N HIS A 14 26.82 -21.00 8.11
CA HIS A 14 25.63 -20.49 8.81
C HIS A 14 25.88 -20.26 10.31
N PHE A 15 26.67 -21.13 10.97
CA PHE A 15 27.08 -20.93 12.36
C PHE A 15 28.00 -19.71 12.50
N LEU A 16 28.94 -19.52 11.57
CA LEU A 16 29.82 -18.35 11.55
C LEU A 16 29.05 -17.05 11.30
N ASP A 17 28.04 -17.03 10.42
CA ASP A 17 27.17 -15.85 10.22
C ASP A 17 26.42 -15.52 11.52
N GLY A 18 25.80 -16.52 12.17
CA GLY A 18 25.12 -16.35 13.46
C GLY A 18 26.04 -15.89 14.60
N LEU A 19 27.25 -16.43 14.70
CA LEU A 19 28.27 -16.00 15.67
C LEU A 19 28.71 -14.55 15.38
N SER A 20 28.98 -14.23 14.12
CA SER A 20 29.40 -12.89 13.70
C SER A 20 28.32 -11.84 13.99
N TRP A 21 27.06 -12.16 13.71
CA TRP A 21 25.94 -11.28 14.00
C TRP A 21 25.69 -11.16 15.50
N SER A 22 25.89 -12.22 16.29
CA SER A 22 25.79 -12.16 17.77
C SER A 22 26.81 -11.19 18.39
N LEU A 23 27.97 -11.01 17.75
CA LEU A 23 29.00 -10.05 18.15
C LEU A 23 28.70 -8.61 17.66
N VAL A 24 28.13 -8.45 16.47
CA VAL A 24 27.78 -7.15 15.88
C VAL A 24 26.49 -6.56 16.47
N PHE A 25 25.50 -7.40 16.73
CA PHE A 25 24.12 -7.00 17.07
C PHE A 25 24.01 -6.03 18.26
N PRO A 26 24.75 -6.19 19.39
CA PRO A 26 24.68 -5.24 20.49
C PRO A 26 25.08 -3.82 20.05
N CYS A 27 26.15 -3.67 19.27
CA CYS A 27 26.61 -2.38 18.76
C CYS A 27 25.60 -1.78 17.78
N TYR A 28 25.07 -2.58 16.86
CA TYR A 28 24.01 -2.14 15.94
C TYR A 28 22.76 -1.66 16.71
N TRP A 29 22.32 -2.44 17.70
CA TRP A 29 21.13 -2.12 18.50
C TRP A 29 21.31 -0.84 19.34
N PHE A 30 22.45 -0.67 20.02
CA PHE A 30 22.71 0.55 20.80
C PHE A 30 22.87 1.78 19.91
N LEU A 31 23.46 1.64 18.71
CA LEU A 31 23.52 2.73 17.73
C LEU A 31 22.10 3.12 17.24
N ASP A 32 21.28 2.13 16.87
CA ASP A 32 19.89 2.36 16.45
C ASP A 32 19.05 3.04 17.55
N ARG A 33 19.13 2.56 18.80
CA ARG A 33 18.44 3.18 19.94
C ARG A 33 18.95 4.60 20.24
N LEU A 34 20.25 4.85 20.11
CA LEU A 34 20.85 6.18 20.32
C LEU A 34 20.38 7.16 19.23
N LEU A 35 20.43 6.78 17.95
CA LEU A 35 19.95 7.61 16.85
C LEU A 35 18.44 7.85 16.91
N ALA A 36 17.66 6.82 17.27
CA ALA A 36 16.22 6.93 17.50
C ALA A 36 15.86 7.94 18.61
N SER A 37 16.72 8.12 19.62
CA SER A 37 16.51 9.14 20.66
C SER A 37 16.66 10.59 20.15
N CYS A 38 17.44 10.79 19.08
CA CYS A 38 17.66 12.09 18.45
C CYS A 38 16.55 12.49 17.47
N VAL A 39 15.83 11.53 16.87
CA VAL A 39 14.81 11.78 15.84
C VAL A 39 13.43 11.37 16.33
N ALA A 40 12.60 12.36 16.68
CA ALA A 40 11.25 12.15 17.19
C ALA A 40 10.18 12.27 16.10
N THR A 41 9.23 11.33 16.09
CA THR A 41 8.05 11.36 15.20
C THR A 41 7.08 12.49 15.58
N SER A 42 6.17 12.88 14.70
CA SER A 42 5.14 13.89 15.00
C SER A 42 4.19 13.45 16.11
N LEU A 43 3.90 12.14 16.21
CA LEU A 43 3.18 11.55 17.33
C LEU A 43 3.94 11.74 18.66
N GLU A 44 5.22 11.37 18.71
CA GLU A 44 6.05 11.55 19.91
C GLU A 44 6.19 13.03 20.30
N LYS A 45 6.32 13.93 19.32
CA LYS A 45 6.34 15.38 19.54
C LYS A 45 5.03 15.90 20.14
N ARG A 46 3.87 15.41 19.63
CA ARG A 46 2.52 15.73 20.15
C ARG A 46 2.31 15.18 21.57
N GLN A 47 2.82 13.99 21.88
CA GLN A 47 2.78 13.43 23.23
C GLN A 47 3.66 14.22 24.20
N ARG A 48 4.89 14.59 23.81
CA ARG A 48 5.82 15.40 24.61
C ARG A 48 5.29 16.80 24.93
N SER A 49 4.44 17.39 24.09
CA SER A 49 3.81 18.69 24.38
C SER A 49 2.55 18.59 25.23
N GLN A 50 2.00 17.38 25.41
CA GLN A 50 0.83 17.10 26.23
C GLN A 50 1.17 16.53 27.62
N ASP A 51 2.38 16.01 27.82
CA ASP A 51 2.86 15.56 29.13
C ASP A 51 3.50 16.74 29.92
N PRO A 52 2.86 17.22 31.01
CA PRO A 52 3.41 18.30 31.83
C PRO A 52 4.58 17.84 32.72
N CYS A 53 4.86 16.54 32.81
CA CYS A 53 5.96 16.01 33.59
C CYS A 53 7.21 15.83 32.72
N SER A 54 8.34 16.33 33.21
CA SER A 54 9.66 16.21 32.56
C SER A 54 10.20 14.77 32.48
N PHE A 55 9.38 13.75 32.77
CA PHE A 55 9.76 12.35 32.87
C PHE A 55 10.27 11.78 31.55
N LEU A 56 9.58 12.02 30.43
CA LEU A 56 10.04 11.53 29.13
C LEU A 56 11.37 12.17 28.70
N THR A 57 11.54 13.48 28.96
CA THR A 57 12.81 14.20 28.74
C THR A 57 13.92 13.67 29.64
N LEU A 58 13.63 13.38 30.91
CA LEU A 58 14.58 12.79 31.86
C LEU A 58 14.98 11.38 31.44
N CYS A 59 14.04 10.56 30.96
CA CYS A 59 14.32 9.24 30.41
C CYS A 59 15.25 9.30 29.19
N VAL A 60 15.09 10.28 28.29
CA VAL A 60 16.04 10.51 27.19
C VAL A 60 17.41 10.95 27.72
N LEU A 61 17.46 11.90 28.65
CA LEU A 61 18.71 12.40 29.26
C LEU A 61 19.50 11.33 30.03
N ILE A 62 18.84 10.30 30.57
CA ILE A 62 19.50 9.17 31.25
C ILE A 62 19.85 8.05 30.25
N SER A 63 18.94 7.74 29.32
CA SER A 63 19.14 6.63 28.38
C SER A 63 20.16 6.92 27.29
N ALA A 64 20.26 8.14 26.76
CA ALA A 64 21.23 8.46 25.71
C ALA A 64 22.70 8.31 26.17
N PRO A 65 23.14 8.80 27.35
CA PRO A 65 24.48 8.51 27.88
C PRO A 65 24.72 7.02 28.15
N LEU A 66 23.69 6.30 28.61
CA LEU A 66 23.78 4.85 28.84
C LEU A 66 23.96 4.07 27.52
N TYR A 67 23.18 4.39 26.49
CA TYR A 67 23.34 3.80 25.16
C TYR A 67 24.69 4.15 24.54
N LEU A 68 25.19 5.37 24.71
CA LEU A 68 26.53 5.75 24.26
C LEU A 68 27.63 4.93 24.96
N LEU A 69 27.55 4.76 26.29
CA LEU A 69 28.49 3.94 27.05
C LEU A 69 28.47 2.47 26.58
N LEU A 70 27.28 1.89 26.42
CA LEU A 70 27.10 0.51 25.97
C LEU A 70 27.53 0.31 24.51
N LEU A 71 27.28 1.29 23.64
CA LEU A 71 27.78 1.33 22.27
C LEU A 71 29.30 1.25 22.26
N LEU A 72 29.98 2.16 22.98
CA LEU A 72 31.45 2.19 23.06
C LEU A 72 32.03 0.88 23.63
N ALA A 73 31.40 0.29 24.65
CA ALA A 73 31.79 -1.00 25.22
C ALA A 73 31.62 -2.17 24.24
N SER A 74 30.65 -2.09 23.33
CA SER A 74 30.36 -3.14 22.33
C SER A 74 31.23 -3.07 21.05
N LEU A 75 31.84 -1.92 20.74
CA LEU A 75 32.63 -1.71 19.52
C LEU A 75 33.74 -2.76 19.27
N PRO A 76 34.53 -3.22 20.26
CA PRO A 76 35.58 -4.21 20.02
C PRO A 76 35.02 -5.57 19.58
N PHE A 77 33.88 -5.97 20.14
CA PHE A 77 33.18 -7.20 19.76
C PHE A 77 32.57 -7.06 18.36
N ALA A 78 31.95 -5.91 18.07
CA ALA A 78 31.39 -5.65 16.74
C ALA A 78 32.47 -5.60 15.64
N LEU A 79 33.67 -5.10 15.93
CA LEU A 79 34.80 -5.16 15.00
C LEU A 79 35.22 -6.62 14.71
N LEU A 80 35.35 -7.45 15.76
CA LEU A 80 35.66 -8.88 15.59
C LEU A 80 34.56 -9.61 14.80
N GLY A 81 33.29 -9.34 15.12
CA GLY A 81 32.14 -9.84 14.39
C GLY A 81 32.15 -9.42 12.93
N PHE A 82 32.43 -8.15 12.63
CA PHE A 82 32.49 -7.61 11.27
C PHE A 82 33.61 -8.28 10.43
N ILE A 83 34.77 -8.56 11.03
CA ILE A 83 35.89 -9.27 10.37
C ILE A 83 35.47 -10.70 9.94
N ILE A 84 34.63 -11.37 10.74
CA ILE A 84 34.07 -12.69 10.39
C ILE A 84 32.92 -12.54 9.37
N TRP A 85 32.05 -11.55 9.57
CA TRP A 85 30.83 -11.34 8.80
C TRP A 85 31.09 -10.92 7.35
N ALA A 86 31.98 -9.95 7.11
CA ALA A 86 32.15 -9.35 5.79
C ALA A 86 32.61 -10.35 4.70
N PRO A 87 33.57 -11.28 4.95
CA PRO A 87 33.89 -12.36 4.01
C PRO A 87 32.72 -13.30 3.72
N LEU A 88 31.86 -13.57 4.70
CA LEU A 88 30.68 -14.43 4.51
C LEU A 88 29.69 -13.79 3.52
N GLN A 89 29.56 -12.46 3.50
CA GLN A 89 28.59 -11.80 2.62
C GLN A 89 28.93 -11.94 1.13
N ALA A 90 30.22 -12.08 0.78
CA ALA A 90 30.64 -12.35 -0.60
C ALA A 90 30.11 -13.70 -1.14
N ILE A 91 29.98 -14.71 -0.25
CA ILE A 91 29.51 -16.07 -0.56
C ILE A 91 28.07 -16.36 -0.13
N ARG A 92 27.36 -15.37 0.44
CA ARG A 92 25.93 -15.49 0.76
C ARG A 92 25.11 -15.69 -0.52
N GLN A 93 24.07 -16.51 -0.44
CA GLN A 93 23.10 -16.62 -1.53
C GLN A 93 22.36 -15.29 -1.75
N PRO A 94 21.93 -14.98 -2.99
CA PRO A 94 21.33 -13.67 -3.32
C PRO A 94 19.89 -13.48 -2.78
N TYR A 95 19.27 -14.53 -2.25
CA TYR A 95 17.96 -14.53 -1.61
C TYR A 95 17.79 -15.79 -0.76
N LEU A 96 16.77 -15.81 0.09
CA LEU A 96 16.31 -16.97 0.85
C LEU A 96 14.89 -17.36 0.44
N TYR A 97 14.76 -18.51 -0.22
CA TYR A 97 13.49 -19.17 -0.53
C TYR A 97 13.01 -19.98 0.69
N THR A 98 11.75 -19.80 1.05
CA THR A 98 11.11 -20.56 2.14
C THR A 98 9.76 -21.11 1.67
N TYR A 99 9.50 -22.36 2.04
CA TYR A 99 8.23 -23.03 1.80
C TYR A 99 7.61 -23.46 3.13
N CYS A 100 6.38 -23.04 3.41
CA CYS A 100 5.56 -23.65 4.45
C CYS A 100 4.44 -24.45 3.78
N ARG A 101 4.32 -25.72 4.14
CA ARG A 101 3.18 -26.53 3.70
C ARG A 101 1.93 -25.97 4.37
N PRO A 102 0.85 -25.68 3.62
CA PRO A 102 -0.39 -25.23 4.23
C PRO A 102 -1.01 -26.31 5.13
N ASP A 103 -1.66 -25.89 6.21
CA ASP A 103 -2.36 -26.81 7.11
C ASP A 103 -3.57 -27.44 6.43
N LYS A 104 -3.86 -28.71 6.79
CA LYS A 104 -4.95 -29.49 6.17
C LYS A 104 -6.31 -28.78 6.28
N HIS A 105 -6.60 -28.19 7.44
CA HIS A 105 -7.84 -27.45 7.66
C HIS A 105 -7.95 -26.16 6.81
N GLN A 106 -6.83 -25.48 6.53
CA GLN A 106 -6.84 -24.35 5.61
C GLN A 106 -7.06 -24.80 4.15
N ALA A 107 -6.49 -25.96 3.78
CA ALA A 107 -6.61 -26.51 2.43
C ALA A 107 -8.06 -26.93 2.12
N GLU A 108 -8.76 -27.50 3.09
CA GLU A 108 -10.18 -27.86 3.00
C GLU A 108 -11.10 -26.62 2.90
N GLN A 109 -10.68 -25.47 3.45
CA GLN A 109 -11.41 -24.19 3.32
C GLN A 109 -11.05 -23.39 2.05
N GLY A 110 -10.20 -23.91 1.16
CA GLY A 110 -9.77 -23.21 -0.06
C GLY A 110 -8.86 -21.99 0.18
N GLN A 111 -8.36 -21.80 1.40
CA GLN A 111 -7.53 -20.65 1.79
C GLN A 111 -6.03 -20.87 1.56
N ALA A 112 -5.61 -22.09 1.19
CA ALA A 112 -4.25 -22.57 1.36
C ALA A 112 -3.63 -23.10 0.06
N GLY A 113 -2.82 -22.24 -0.57
CA GLY A 113 -2.18 -22.54 -1.85
C GLY A 113 -3.17 -22.55 -3.01
N ALA A 114 -2.82 -21.91 -4.11
CA ALA A 114 -3.63 -22.01 -5.31
C ALA A 114 -3.37 -23.39 -5.94
N GLY A 115 -4.42 -24.22 -6.02
CA GLY A 115 -4.31 -25.54 -6.62
C GLY A 115 -3.77 -25.46 -8.05
N ILE A 116 -2.76 -26.29 -8.34
CA ILE A 116 -2.24 -26.53 -9.69
C ILE A 116 -3.26 -27.44 -10.38
N GLY A 117 -4.36 -26.84 -10.82
CA GLY A 117 -5.40 -27.53 -11.58
C GLY A 117 -5.05 -27.59 -13.06
N GLU A 118 -5.80 -28.43 -13.76
CA GLU A 118 -5.92 -28.36 -15.20
C GLU A 118 -6.43 -26.97 -15.63
N TRP A 119 -5.77 -26.38 -16.61
CA TRP A 119 -6.11 -25.09 -17.19
C TRP A 119 -7.38 -25.23 -18.01
N ARG A 120 -8.39 -24.41 -17.72
CA ARG A 120 -9.70 -24.47 -18.40
C ARG A 120 -9.76 -23.46 -19.54
N PRO A 121 -10.61 -23.68 -20.57
CA PRO A 121 -10.76 -22.72 -21.67
C PRO A 121 -11.28 -21.35 -21.18
N GLN A 122 -12.19 -21.35 -20.20
CA GLN A 122 -12.68 -20.15 -19.52
C GLN A 122 -11.58 -19.35 -18.81
N GLY A 123 -10.37 -19.91 -18.66
CA GLY A 123 -9.22 -19.22 -18.12
C GLY A 123 -9.11 -19.22 -16.60
N ARG A 124 -8.23 -18.34 -16.11
CA ARG A 124 -7.98 -18.11 -14.68
C ARG A 124 -7.60 -16.65 -14.44
N SER A 125 -8.15 -16.06 -13.38
CA SER A 125 -7.81 -14.71 -12.94
C SER A 125 -6.75 -14.76 -11.84
N PHE A 126 -5.71 -13.93 -11.96
CA PHE A 126 -4.59 -13.82 -11.03
C PHE A 126 -4.57 -12.45 -10.37
N CYS A 127 -4.31 -12.42 -9.07
CA CYS A 127 -4.27 -11.16 -8.31
C CYS A 127 -2.85 -10.82 -7.84
N PHE A 128 -2.38 -9.64 -8.23
CA PHE A 128 -1.06 -9.08 -7.95
C PHE A 128 -1.18 -7.87 -7.02
N CYS A 129 -0.22 -7.67 -6.13
CA CYS A 129 -0.15 -6.48 -5.28
C CYS A 129 1.30 -6.05 -5.01
N SER A 130 1.56 -4.74 -5.07
CA SER A 130 2.80 -4.11 -4.61
C SER A 130 2.54 -3.26 -3.37
N ALA A 131 3.47 -3.26 -2.42
CA ALA A 131 3.44 -2.36 -1.28
C ALA A 131 4.86 -2.03 -0.76
N ASN A 132 5.24 -0.76 -0.81
CA ASN A 132 6.35 -0.28 0.01
C ASN A 132 5.90 -0.22 1.49
N VAL A 133 6.61 -0.94 2.36
CA VAL A 133 6.24 -1.11 3.77
C VAL A 133 7.19 -0.42 4.74
N CYS A 134 8.23 0.25 4.25
CA CYS A 134 9.16 1.09 5.01
C CYS A 134 9.62 0.46 6.33
N LEU A 135 10.06 -0.81 6.27
CA LEU A 135 10.54 -1.59 7.43
C LEU A 135 12.06 -1.44 7.59
N LEU A 136 12.50 -0.19 7.68
CA LEU A 136 13.88 0.20 7.96
C LEU A 136 14.23 -0.02 9.46
N PRO A 137 15.52 -0.05 9.83
CA PRO A 137 15.96 0.18 11.22
C PRO A 137 15.20 1.36 11.85
N ASP A 138 14.83 1.28 13.14
CA ASP A 138 13.88 2.21 13.76
C ASP A 138 14.37 3.67 13.67
N SER A 139 15.67 3.89 13.85
CA SER A 139 16.34 5.17 13.64
C SER A 139 16.18 5.76 12.24
N LEU A 140 16.17 4.92 11.19
CA LEU A 140 15.96 5.33 9.81
C LEU A 140 14.48 5.51 9.47
N ALA A 141 13.61 4.61 9.97
CA ALA A 141 12.16 4.72 9.79
C ALA A 141 11.60 6.06 10.33
N ARG A 142 12.23 6.63 11.36
CA ARG A 142 11.87 7.91 11.97
C ARG A 142 12.02 9.13 11.05
N PHE A 143 12.83 9.04 9.98
CA PHE A 143 12.91 10.10 8.97
C PHE A 143 11.64 10.16 8.11
N ASN A 144 11.07 9.00 7.77
CA ASN A 144 9.73 8.86 7.18
C ASN A 144 8.60 8.99 8.23
N ASN A 145 8.91 9.62 9.38
CA ASN A 145 8.00 9.78 10.52
C ASN A 145 7.47 8.47 11.14
N LEU A 146 8.03 7.30 10.83
CA LEU A 146 7.55 5.99 11.30
C LEU A 146 8.37 5.49 12.50
N SER A 147 7.79 4.65 13.36
CA SER A 147 8.48 4.04 14.50
C SER A 147 7.91 2.64 14.85
N ASP A 148 8.56 1.92 15.77
CA ASP A 148 8.22 0.55 16.16
C ASP A 148 8.28 -0.45 14.98
N THR A 149 9.36 -0.46 14.20
CA THR A 149 9.47 -1.30 12.98
C THR A 149 9.06 -2.76 13.20
N HIS A 150 9.52 -3.39 14.29
CA HIS A 150 9.15 -4.78 14.65
C HIS A 150 7.64 -4.99 14.86
N ARG A 151 6.94 -4.01 15.45
CA ARG A 151 5.48 -4.06 15.69
C ARG A 151 4.72 -3.81 14.39
N ARG A 152 5.16 -2.81 13.61
CA ARG A 152 4.65 -2.54 12.26
C ARG A 152 4.74 -3.78 11.38
N ALA A 153 5.90 -4.45 11.32
CA ALA A 153 6.09 -5.67 10.54
C ALA A 153 5.09 -6.80 10.86
N ARG A 154 4.76 -6.99 12.16
CA ARG A 154 3.74 -7.96 12.58
C ARG A 154 2.34 -7.53 12.15
N GLU A 155 1.99 -6.25 12.31
CA GLU A 155 0.65 -5.75 11.97
C GLU A 155 0.44 -5.66 10.44
N VAL A 156 1.44 -5.21 9.67
CA VAL A 156 1.45 -5.23 8.19
C VAL A 156 1.14 -6.63 7.67
N GLY A 157 1.91 -7.65 8.10
CA GLY A 157 1.68 -9.03 7.68
C GLY A 157 0.32 -9.58 8.11
N LYS A 158 -0.19 -9.18 9.28
CA LYS A 158 -1.54 -9.55 9.76
C LYS A 158 -2.64 -8.88 8.92
N ARG A 159 -2.52 -7.59 8.59
CA ARG A 159 -3.50 -6.86 7.77
C ARG A 159 -3.54 -7.40 6.34
N ILE A 160 -2.37 -7.61 5.72
CA ILE A 160 -2.23 -8.24 4.39
C ILE A 160 -2.93 -9.61 4.37
N ARG A 161 -2.57 -10.51 5.29
CA ARG A 161 -3.20 -11.83 5.40
C ARG A 161 -4.72 -11.72 5.56
N ASN A 162 -5.17 -10.89 6.50
CA ASN A 162 -6.60 -10.73 6.80
C ASN A 162 -7.40 -10.12 5.63
N GLY A 163 -6.79 -9.32 4.75
CA GLY A 163 -7.42 -8.83 3.52
C GLY A 163 -7.46 -9.92 2.44
N ALA A 164 -6.33 -10.58 2.20
CA ALA A 164 -6.19 -11.64 1.21
C ALA A 164 -7.08 -12.86 1.48
N SER A 165 -7.25 -13.23 2.75
CA SER A 165 -8.08 -14.36 3.19
C SER A 165 -9.59 -14.05 3.28
N ARG A 166 -10.06 -12.89 2.81
CA ARG A 166 -11.49 -12.56 2.81
C ARG A 166 -12.25 -13.45 1.82
N PRO A 167 -13.44 -13.97 2.18
CA PRO A 167 -14.28 -14.68 1.22
C PRO A 167 -14.74 -13.71 0.12
N GLN A 168 -14.62 -14.12 -1.15
CA GLN A 168 -15.10 -13.33 -2.27
C GLN A 168 -16.62 -13.52 -2.44
N ILE A 169 -17.40 -12.68 -1.76
CA ILE A 169 -18.87 -12.74 -1.81
C ILE A 169 -19.37 -12.21 -3.16
N LYS A 170 -19.66 -13.11 -4.11
CA LYS A 170 -20.39 -12.80 -5.34
C LYS A 170 -21.89 -12.84 -5.05
N ILE A 171 -22.54 -11.67 -4.96
CA ILE A 171 -24.00 -11.56 -4.77
C ILE A 171 -24.66 -11.62 -6.15
N TYR A 172 -25.27 -12.76 -6.48
CA TYR A 172 -26.15 -12.89 -7.64
C TYR A 172 -27.53 -12.32 -7.28
N ILE A 173 -28.06 -11.44 -8.14
CA ILE A 173 -29.41 -10.87 -7.99
C ILE A 173 -30.23 -11.33 -9.19
N ASP A 174 -30.91 -12.46 -9.04
CA ASP A 174 -31.90 -12.91 -10.01
C ASP A 174 -33.10 -11.96 -9.98
N SER A 175 -33.18 -11.08 -10.99
CA SER A 175 -34.35 -10.22 -11.16
C SER A 175 -35.51 -11.06 -11.70
N PRO A 176 -36.67 -11.12 -11.01
CA PRO A 176 -37.80 -11.95 -11.41
C PRO A 176 -38.58 -11.32 -12.57
N THR A 177 -37.96 -11.26 -13.76
CA THR A 177 -38.61 -10.89 -15.02
C THR A 177 -38.10 -11.77 -16.16
N ASN A 178 -38.88 -12.83 -16.42
CA ASN A 178 -38.87 -13.75 -17.55
C ASN A 178 -37.71 -14.74 -17.72
N THR A 179 -38.15 -15.99 -17.89
CA THR A 179 -37.40 -17.20 -18.22
C THR A 179 -36.79 -17.18 -19.63
N SER A 180 -35.74 -17.98 -19.78
CA SER A 180 -35.11 -18.43 -21.04
C SER A 180 -34.57 -17.35 -21.99
N ILE A 181 -33.29 -17.02 -21.81
CA ILE A 181 -32.20 -17.29 -22.77
C ILE A 181 -30.93 -17.58 -21.94
N SER A 182 -30.05 -18.44 -22.45
CA SER A 182 -28.84 -18.89 -21.76
C SER A 182 -27.90 -17.75 -21.36
N ALA A 183 -27.11 -17.98 -20.31
CA ALA A 183 -26.05 -17.08 -19.89
C ALA A 183 -24.86 -17.13 -20.87
N ALA A 184 -24.94 -16.34 -21.94
CA ALA A 184 -23.83 -16.00 -22.83
C ALA A 184 -24.07 -14.61 -23.44
N SER A 185 -22.99 -13.84 -23.63
CA SER A 185 -22.94 -12.48 -24.19
C SER A 185 -23.71 -11.36 -23.46
N PHE A 186 -22.95 -10.45 -22.85
CA PHE A 186 -23.34 -9.04 -22.69
C PHE A 186 -22.33 -8.10 -23.36
N SER A 187 -21.84 -8.48 -24.56
CA SER A 187 -20.87 -7.71 -25.35
C SER A 187 -21.20 -7.65 -26.85
N SER A 188 -22.47 -7.48 -27.22
CA SER A 188 -22.84 -7.19 -28.62
C SER A 188 -24.26 -6.65 -28.78
N LEU A 189 -24.42 -5.30 -28.77
CA LEU A 189 -25.47 -4.55 -29.48
C LEU A 189 -25.29 -3.03 -29.29
N ALA A 190 -24.35 -2.45 -30.04
CA ALA A 190 -24.15 -1.00 -30.17
C ALA A 190 -24.21 -0.55 -31.64
N THR A 191 -25.18 -1.07 -32.40
CA THR A 191 -25.56 -0.53 -33.71
C THR A 191 -26.79 0.37 -33.54
N GLY A 192 -26.64 1.64 -33.88
CA GLY A 192 -27.53 2.70 -33.41
C GLY A 192 -28.93 2.72 -34.04
N PHE A 193 -29.89 3.24 -33.28
CA PHE A 193 -31.18 3.70 -33.81
C PHE A 193 -31.34 5.20 -33.62
N ARG A 194 -31.51 5.93 -34.75
CA ARG A 194 -31.92 7.34 -34.75
C ARG A 194 -33.33 7.48 -34.17
N ARG A 195 -33.58 8.55 -33.42
CA ARG A 195 -34.95 8.95 -33.06
C ARG A 195 -35.72 9.33 -34.32
N THR A 196 -36.91 8.77 -34.47
CA THR A 196 -37.89 9.20 -35.48
C THR A 196 -38.69 10.39 -34.94
N SER A 197 -38.68 11.52 -35.66
CA SER A 197 -39.69 12.56 -35.54
C SER A 197 -40.29 12.83 -36.93
N SER A 198 -41.58 13.12 -36.95
CA SER A 198 -42.45 13.05 -38.13
C SER A 198 -42.38 14.24 -39.09
N LEU A 199 -42.92 13.97 -40.29
CA LEU A 199 -43.68 14.84 -41.21
C LEU A 199 -43.06 15.19 -42.58
N ASP A 200 -43.90 14.96 -43.59
CA ASP A 200 -43.99 15.49 -44.95
C ASP A 200 -42.99 15.15 -46.10
N GLN A 201 -43.50 14.26 -46.96
CA GLN A 201 -43.76 14.45 -48.41
C GLN A 201 -42.63 14.49 -49.47
N ARG A 202 -42.54 13.35 -50.16
CA ARG A 202 -42.47 13.18 -51.64
C ARG A 202 -41.15 13.55 -52.37
N PRO A 203 -40.91 13.05 -53.61
CA PRO A 203 -39.78 12.12 -53.80
C PRO A 203 -38.90 12.41 -55.03
N ASP A 204 -37.90 11.53 -55.23
CA ASP A 204 -37.11 11.29 -56.45
C ASP A 204 -36.24 12.48 -56.92
N GLN A 205 -34.94 12.32 -57.19
CA GLN A 205 -34.38 11.39 -58.18
C GLN A 205 -32.92 11.00 -57.90
N THR A 206 -32.54 9.87 -58.48
CA THR A 206 -31.18 9.36 -58.65
C THR A 206 -30.31 10.25 -59.55
N HIS A 207 -29.01 10.39 -59.27
CA HIS A 207 -27.97 9.91 -60.21
C HIS A 207 -26.54 9.89 -59.63
N THR A 208 -25.78 8.93 -60.13
CA THR A 208 -24.31 8.77 -60.14
C THR A 208 -23.61 10.03 -60.71
N THR A 209 -22.29 10.28 -60.60
CA THR A 209 -21.15 9.37 -60.85
C THR A 209 -19.81 9.99 -60.38
N ASN A 210 -18.75 9.18 -60.32
CA ASN A 210 -17.35 9.53 -59.96
C ASN A 210 -16.66 10.52 -60.93
N GLY A 211 -15.56 11.15 -60.48
CA GLY A 211 -14.47 11.58 -61.38
C GLY A 211 -13.63 12.78 -60.92
N PRO A 212 -12.28 12.81 -61.07
CA PRO A 212 -11.42 13.77 -60.37
C PRO A 212 -10.61 14.76 -61.26
N ALA A 213 -9.78 15.56 -60.58
CA ALA A 213 -8.53 16.24 -61.01
C ALA A 213 -8.54 17.78 -61.20
N ASP A 214 -7.78 18.42 -60.30
CA ASP A 214 -6.70 19.41 -60.51
C ASP A 214 -6.93 20.88 -61.01
N THR A 215 -6.39 21.77 -60.16
CA THR A 215 -5.66 23.05 -60.43
C THR A 215 -6.35 24.40 -60.78
N GLU A 216 -5.78 25.43 -60.13
CA GLU A 216 -5.64 26.86 -60.51
C GLU A 216 -6.75 27.93 -60.27
N THR A 217 -6.57 28.66 -59.17
CA THR A 217 -6.53 30.14 -58.97
C THR A 217 -7.43 31.15 -59.73
N GLU A 218 -8.31 31.85 -58.98
CA GLU A 218 -8.76 33.27 -59.10
C GLU A 218 -9.44 33.78 -60.41
N PRO A 219 -10.20 34.92 -60.43
CA PRO A 219 -10.48 35.90 -59.37
C PRO A 219 -11.97 36.26 -59.14
N ALA A 220 -12.21 37.28 -58.29
CA ALA A 220 -13.47 37.72 -57.68
C ALA A 220 -14.55 38.39 -58.57
N THR A 221 -15.80 38.34 -58.08
CA THR A 221 -16.93 39.30 -58.29
C THR A 221 -17.74 39.35 -56.98
N GLU A 222 -17.87 40.48 -56.27
CA GLU A 222 -18.72 41.67 -56.48
C GLU A 222 -20.05 41.62 -55.69
N CYS A 223 -20.38 42.70 -54.96
CA CYS A 223 -21.58 42.87 -54.14
C CYS A 223 -22.25 44.22 -54.47
N PRO A 224 -23.59 44.36 -54.46
CA PRO A 224 -24.24 45.66 -54.68
C PRO A 224 -25.19 46.20 -53.57
N ILE A 225 -24.81 47.38 -53.04
CA ILE A 225 -25.59 48.65 -52.99
C ILE A 225 -26.62 48.94 -51.85
N HIS A 226 -26.62 50.23 -51.42
CA HIS A 226 -27.31 50.91 -50.30
C HIS A 226 -28.70 51.53 -50.64
N PRO A 227 -29.38 52.24 -49.70
CA PRO A 227 -29.20 53.73 -49.50
C PRO A 227 -29.35 54.22 -48.02
N SER A 228 -29.32 55.51 -47.60
CA SER A 228 -28.50 56.72 -47.93
C SER A 228 -28.86 57.92 -46.99
N GLY A 229 -27.89 58.79 -46.61
CA GLY A 229 -28.09 60.14 -45.99
C GLY A 229 -27.63 60.29 -44.51
N ALA A 230 -26.52 60.96 -44.16
CA ALA A 230 -26.20 62.42 -44.12
C ALA A 230 -26.66 63.11 -42.79
N THR A 231 -25.91 63.96 -42.05
CA THR A 231 -24.62 64.69 -42.24
C THR A 231 -23.80 64.85 -40.94
N ASP A 232 -22.45 64.90 -41.01
CA ASP A 232 -21.54 65.97 -40.48
C ASP A 232 -20.06 65.53 -40.40
N CYS A 233 -19.13 66.50 -40.45
CA CYS A 233 -17.68 66.36 -40.76
C CYS A 233 -16.79 67.03 -39.66
N PRO A 234 -15.43 67.16 -39.75
CA PRO A 234 -14.40 66.43 -40.54
C PRO A 234 -13.08 66.02 -39.79
N VAL A 235 -12.38 64.98 -40.30
CA VAL A 235 -10.91 64.87 -40.58
C VAL A 235 -9.82 64.85 -39.45
N HIS A 236 -8.92 63.85 -39.56
CA HIS A 236 -7.63 63.65 -38.84
C HIS A 236 -6.43 64.39 -39.51
N PRO A 237 -5.23 64.53 -38.90
CA PRO A 237 -4.15 63.53 -39.13
C PRO A 237 -3.10 63.38 -37.98
N SER A 238 -1.87 62.99 -38.33
CA SER A 238 -0.87 62.22 -37.57
C SER A 238 0.44 62.95 -37.17
N VAL A 239 1.13 62.41 -36.14
CA VAL A 239 2.61 62.33 -35.96
C VAL A 239 3.44 63.60 -35.65
N ASN A 240 4.28 63.45 -34.60
CA ASN A 240 5.51 64.16 -34.20
C ASN A 240 5.55 65.63 -33.69
N ASP A 241 6.48 65.77 -32.74
CA ASP A 241 7.28 66.94 -32.30
C ASP A 241 6.68 68.07 -31.43
N GLN A 242 7.36 68.28 -30.29
CA GLN A 242 7.58 69.53 -29.51
C GLN A 242 6.32 70.34 -29.10
N GLY A 243 5.97 70.50 -27.83
CA GLY A 243 6.79 70.67 -26.62
C GLY A 243 6.39 72.00 -25.96
N SER A 244 5.72 72.01 -24.81
CA SER A 244 6.29 72.17 -23.45
C SER A 244 5.09 72.23 -22.45
N ALA A 245 5.20 71.99 -21.14
CA ALA A 245 6.30 72.31 -20.24
C ALA A 245 6.40 71.37 -19.00
N GLU A 246 7.59 71.36 -18.40
CA GLU A 246 7.93 71.10 -16.98
C GLU A 246 7.40 69.78 -16.34
N CYS A 247 8.16 68.68 -16.20
CA CYS A 247 9.49 68.42 -15.58
C CYS A 247 9.51 68.46 -14.03
N PRO A 248 10.36 67.63 -13.34
CA PRO A 248 11.06 66.41 -13.77
C PRO A 248 10.99 65.24 -12.74
N VAL A 249 11.71 64.15 -13.03
CA VAL A 249 11.92 62.96 -12.18
C VAL A 249 13.42 62.79 -11.88
N HIS A 250 13.78 61.93 -10.91
CA HIS A 250 15.12 61.34 -10.65
C HIS A 250 16.14 62.22 -9.87
N PRO A 251 17.25 61.66 -9.30
CA PRO A 251 17.82 60.32 -9.53
C PRO A 251 18.35 59.54 -8.30
N ASP A 252 18.88 58.33 -8.58
CA ASP A 252 19.88 57.63 -7.76
C ASP A 252 21.21 58.41 -7.68
N GLY A 253 22.00 58.20 -6.61
CA GLY A 253 23.36 58.72 -6.49
C GLY A 253 24.00 58.42 -5.13
N ALA A 254 25.27 58.00 -5.12
CA ALA A 254 25.96 57.46 -3.93
C ALA A 254 26.75 58.50 -3.11
N ASP A 255 27.14 58.07 -1.89
CA ASP A 255 28.21 58.58 -1.01
C ASP A 255 28.22 60.05 -0.58
N THR A 256 28.06 60.31 0.72
CA THR A 256 29.18 60.73 1.60
C THR A 256 28.80 60.87 3.08
N THR A 257 29.63 60.27 3.94
CA THR A 257 29.99 60.64 5.34
C THR A 257 29.18 61.69 6.13
N ALA A 258 28.62 61.28 7.28
CA ALA A 258 28.69 62.03 8.55
C ALA A 258 28.38 61.11 9.76
N GLU A 259 28.96 61.41 10.92
CA GLU A 259 28.94 60.56 12.13
C GLU A 259 27.77 60.88 13.08
N CYS A 260 27.24 59.83 13.76
CA CYS A 260 26.82 59.76 15.20
C CYS A 260 25.98 60.89 15.89
N PRO A 261 25.47 60.67 17.13
CA PRO A 261 25.40 59.44 17.93
C PRO A 261 24.01 59.10 18.50
N LEU A 262 23.97 57.93 19.14
CA LEU A 262 23.03 57.51 20.19
C LEU A 262 22.71 58.59 21.23
N HIS A 263 21.51 58.49 21.82
CA HIS A 263 21.31 58.81 23.25
C HIS A 263 20.58 57.68 23.97
N GLN A 264 21.27 57.06 24.93
CA GLN A 264 20.67 56.22 25.97
C GLN A 264 20.14 57.09 27.13
N GLY A 265 19.31 56.49 27.98
CA GLY A 265 18.83 57.10 29.23
C GLY A 265 18.20 56.09 30.17
N GLU A 266 18.98 55.16 30.73
CA GLU A 266 18.54 54.40 31.91
C GLU A 266 18.56 55.29 33.16
N THR A 267 17.62 55.13 34.10
CA THR A 267 17.91 55.11 35.56
C THR A 267 16.73 54.66 36.44
N LYS A 268 16.98 53.62 37.24
CA LYS A 268 16.62 53.43 38.67
C LYS A 268 15.15 53.47 39.18
N SER A 269 14.73 52.29 39.66
CA SER A 269 14.37 51.98 41.07
C SER A 269 13.08 52.54 41.71
N SER A 270 12.45 51.67 42.55
CA SER A 270 11.46 51.94 43.62
C SER A 270 10.10 52.53 43.20
N SER A 271 8.98 52.27 43.86
CA SER A 271 8.61 51.27 44.89
C SER A 271 7.07 51.20 45.02
N ASP A 272 6.59 50.31 45.89
CA ASP A 272 5.31 50.36 46.61
C ASP A 272 3.96 50.04 45.91
N CYS A 273 3.24 49.11 46.55
CA CYS A 273 1.80 48.95 46.45
C CYS A 273 1.06 50.08 47.20
N PRO A 274 -0.28 50.15 47.04
CA PRO A 274 -1.11 50.16 48.25
C PRO A 274 -2.26 49.14 48.23
N ILE A 275 -2.66 48.68 49.41
CA ILE A 275 -3.84 47.83 49.70
C ILE A 275 -4.75 48.57 50.70
N HIS A 276 -5.99 48.07 50.88
CA HIS A 276 -6.95 48.32 51.98
C HIS A 276 -7.98 49.45 51.73
N THR A 277 -9.27 49.38 52.09
CA THR A 277 -10.20 48.36 52.69
C THR A 277 -11.65 48.87 52.44
N SER A 278 -12.79 48.19 52.62
CA SER A 278 -13.27 46.86 53.12
C SER A 278 -14.75 46.71 52.65
N GLY A 279 -15.52 45.62 52.82
CA GLY A 279 -15.35 44.34 53.55
C GLY A 279 -16.62 43.46 53.40
N GLU A 280 -16.90 42.65 54.42
CA GLU A 280 -18.07 41.75 54.62
C GLU A 280 -18.18 40.44 53.80
N ALA A 281 -18.52 39.40 54.56
CA ALA A 281 -18.94 38.04 54.24
C ALA A 281 -20.04 37.69 55.29
N PRO A 282 -20.70 36.51 55.28
CA PRO A 282 -20.56 35.33 54.43
C PRO A 282 -21.91 34.81 53.87
N ASP A 283 -21.90 33.66 53.16
CA ASP A 283 -22.64 32.48 53.63
C ASP A 283 -22.39 31.23 52.76
N CYS A 284 -22.34 30.08 53.41
CA CYS A 284 -22.52 28.74 52.85
C CYS A 284 -23.72 28.10 53.56
N PRO A 285 -24.32 27.05 53.00
CA PRO A 285 -24.27 25.82 53.77
C PRO A 285 -24.05 24.53 52.96
N VAL A 286 -23.52 23.53 53.65
CA VAL A 286 -23.45 22.11 53.26
C VAL A 286 -24.34 21.33 54.23
N HIS A 287 -25.05 20.30 53.74
CA HIS A 287 -25.47 19.06 54.43
C HIS A 287 -26.55 18.35 53.57
N SER A 288 -26.87 17.04 53.61
CA SER A 288 -26.24 15.76 53.99
C SER A 288 -27.39 14.74 54.19
N THR A 289 -27.15 13.46 53.85
CA THR A 289 -27.80 12.21 54.38
C THR A 289 -29.27 11.81 54.09
N VAL A 290 -29.42 10.72 53.30
CA VAL A 290 -30.04 9.38 53.60
C VAL A 290 -31.38 9.28 54.35
N ALA A 291 -32.41 8.60 53.76
CA ALA A 291 -33.07 7.37 54.28
C ALA A 291 -34.38 6.89 53.55
N GLN A 292 -34.42 5.59 53.21
CA GLN A 292 -35.55 4.61 53.27
C GLN A 292 -36.97 4.88 52.67
N SER A 293 -37.43 3.98 51.78
CA SER A 293 -38.61 3.07 51.98
C SER A 293 -39.03 2.27 50.72
N ALA A 294 -39.65 1.10 50.92
CA ALA A 294 -40.28 0.17 49.94
C ALA A 294 -41.65 -0.29 50.55
N PRO A 295 -42.43 -1.31 50.08
CA PRO A 295 -42.34 -2.20 48.90
C PRO A 295 -43.71 -2.42 48.14
N GLY A 296 -43.83 -3.41 47.23
CA GLY A 296 -45.16 -3.91 46.78
C GLY A 296 -45.24 -4.91 45.59
N HIS A 297 -45.41 -6.21 45.91
CA HIS A 297 -46.28 -7.26 45.30
C HIS A 297 -47.08 -7.00 43.99
N HIS A 298 -47.47 -8.00 43.14
CA HIS A 298 -47.05 -9.40 42.87
C HIS A 298 -47.91 -9.97 41.68
N ASP A 299 -47.63 -11.22 41.28
CA ASP A 299 -48.51 -12.22 40.61
C ASP A 299 -48.79 -12.22 39.08
N CYS A 300 -48.53 -13.40 38.50
CA CYS A 300 -49.17 -13.95 37.29
C CYS A 300 -49.87 -15.28 37.64
N PRO A 301 -50.87 -15.76 36.88
CA PRO A 301 -51.34 -17.14 36.96
C PRO A 301 -51.34 -17.93 35.62
N MET A 302 -50.46 -18.93 35.57
CA MET A 302 -50.66 -20.35 35.18
C MET A 302 -51.62 -20.80 34.03
N HIS A 303 -51.00 -21.53 33.07
CA HIS A 303 -51.37 -22.84 32.46
C HIS A 303 -52.70 -23.15 31.71
N GLY A 304 -52.56 -23.96 30.65
CA GLY A 304 -53.61 -24.81 30.06
C GLY A 304 -53.10 -25.70 28.90
N ASP A 305 -53.15 -27.04 29.06
CA ASP A 305 -52.77 -28.05 28.04
C ASP A 305 -53.82 -28.22 26.91
N GLY A 306 -53.41 -28.76 25.74
CA GLY A 306 -54.35 -29.09 24.64
C GLY A 306 -53.79 -29.89 23.45
N THR A 307 -54.31 -31.11 23.25
CA THR A 307 -53.90 -32.17 22.30
C THR A 307 -54.24 -31.92 20.80
N GLN A 308 -53.62 -32.71 19.89
CA GLN A 308 -53.74 -32.83 18.40
C GLN A 308 -55.18 -32.90 17.77
N PRO A 309 -55.42 -32.98 16.41
CA PRO A 309 -54.54 -32.96 15.20
C PRO A 309 -55.00 -32.05 13.99
N LYS A 310 -54.29 -32.16 12.83
CA LYS A 310 -54.51 -31.66 11.43
C LYS A 310 -55.97 -31.73 10.86
N PRO A 311 -56.36 -31.08 9.70
CA PRO A 311 -55.52 -30.66 8.54
C PRO A 311 -55.86 -29.34 7.75
N ALA A 312 -54.91 -28.97 6.87
CA ALA A 312 -55.02 -28.35 5.52
C ALA A 312 -55.91 -27.11 5.20
N THR A 313 -55.25 -26.05 4.72
CA THR A 313 -55.62 -25.35 3.46
C THR A 313 -54.40 -24.65 2.84
N ASP A 314 -54.24 -24.79 1.52
CA ASP A 314 -53.12 -24.18 0.76
C ASP A 314 -53.38 -22.71 0.40
N CYS A 315 -52.33 -21.90 0.45
CA CYS A 315 -52.18 -20.69 -0.37
C CYS A 315 -50.67 -20.43 -0.60
N PRO A 316 -50.16 -20.44 -1.84
CA PRO A 316 -48.73 -20.31 -2.10
C PRO A 316 -48.28 -18.85 -2.06
N LEU A 317 -47.31 -18.54 -1.21
CA LEU A 317 -46.54 -17.30 -1.31
C LEU A 317 -45.17 -17.60 -1.95
N HIS A 318 -44.94 -17.03 -3.13
CA HIS A 318 -43.63 -16.96 -3.75
C HIS A 318 -42.66 -16.21 -2.82
N THR A 319 -41.73 -16.93 -2.21
CA THR A 319 -40.54 -16.32 -1.59
C THR A 319 -39.44 -16.24 -2.63
N SER A 320 -39.21 -15.05 -3.17
CA SER A 320 -37.99 -14.71 -3.90
C SER A 320 -36.79 -14.78 -2.93
N GLY A 321 -36.16 -15.94 -2.87
CA GLY A 321 -35.05 -16.21 -1.96
C GLY A 321 -33.75 -15.59 -2.45
N VAL A 322 -33.22 -14.61 -1.73
CA VAL A 322 -31.80 -14.24 -1.84
C VAL A 322 -31.00 -15.28 -1.09
N GLN A 323 -30.32 -16.18 -1.81
CA GLN A 323 -29.53 -17.25 -1.18
C GLN A 323 -28.15 -16.71 -0.76
N ILE A 324 -28.08 -16.18 0.45
CA ILE A 324 -26.83 -15.72 1.07
C ILE A 324 -26.14 -16.92 1.74
N SER A 325 -25.05 -17.42 1.14
CA SER A 325 -24.16 -18.37 1.80
C SER A 325 -22.98 -17.61 2.45
N ILE A 326 -22.94 -17.60 3.78
CA ILE A 326 -21.82 -17.05 4.56
C ILE A 326 -21.23 -18.20 5.39
N SER A 327 -20.00 -18.58 5.05
CA SER A 327 -19.15 -19.37 5.95
C SER A 327 -18.31 -18.40 6.77
N ALA A 328 -18.67 -18.22 8.05
CA ALA A 328 -17.88 -17.44 8.99
C ALA A 328 -16.82 -18.34 9.66
N PRO A 329 -15.56 -17.90 9.82
CA PRO A 329 -14.59 -18.59 10.67
C PRO A 329 -14.98 -18.45 12.14
N GLU A 330 -14.82 -19.51 12.92
CA GLU A 330 -14.87 -19.41 14.39
C GLU A 330 -13.60 -18.70 14.91
N PRO A 331 -13.67 -17.99 16.05
CA PRO A 331 -12.50 -17.37 16.66
C PRO A 331 -11.65 -18.42 17.39
N ASP A 332 -10.42 -18.64 16.90
CA ASP A 332 -9.43 -19.49 17.59
C ASP A 332 -9.11 -18.97 19.01
N PRO A 333 -8.91 -19.87 20.00
CA PRO A 333 -8.53 -19.49 21.36
C PRO A 333 -7.14 -18.86 21.43
N GLN A 334 -6.96 -17.94 22.39
CA GLN A 334 -5.64 -17.44 22.77
C GLN A 334 -4.92 -18.50 23.61
N GLU A 335 -3.79 -19.02 23.13
CA GLU A 335 -2.90 -19.85 23.96
C GLU A 335 -1.43 -19.42 23.87
N GLU A 336 -0.69 -19.78 24.91
CA GLU A 336 0.59 -19.24 25.33
C GLU A 336 1.79 -19.81 24.54
N GLU A 337 2.96 -19.18 24.70
CA GLU A 337 4.19 -19.59 24.02
C GLU A 337 4.72 -20.92 24.58
N ALA A 338 4.56 -22.00 23.81
CA ALA A 338 5.24 -23.28 24.04
C ALA A 338 6.21 -23.59 22.89
N GLU A 339 7.52 -23.57 23.17
CA GLU A 339 8.55 -23.97 22.21
C GLU A 339 8.54 -25.49 21.97
N THR A 340 8.05 -25.93 20.81
CA THR A 340 8.14 -27.33 20.40
C THR A 340 9.48 -27.63 19.71
N GLY A 341 10.50 -27.91 20.53
CA GLY A 341 11.75 -28.52 20.09
C GLY A 341 11.55 -29.99 19.67
N ASN A 342 12.21 -30.42 18.60
CA ASN A 342 12.15 -31.79 18.08
C ASN A 342 12.75 -32.82 19.07
N HIS A 343 12.02 -33.91 19.38
CA HIS A 343 12.64 -35.14 19.87
C HIS A 343 11.98 -36.43 19.32
N ARG A 344 12.83 -37.41 18.97
CA ARG A 344 12.51 -38.83 18.80
C ARG A 344 12.69 -39.56 20.15
N PRO A 345 12.03 -40.72 20.37
CA PRO A 345 11.97 -41.35 21.69
C PRO A 345 13.21 -42.20 22.04
N GLY A 346 13.58 -42.21 23.33
CA GLY A 346 14.67 -43.00 23.92
C GLY A 346 14.62 -42.95 25.46
N GLU A 347 14.91 -44.08 26.10
CA GLU A 347 14.54 -44.50 27.46
C GLU A 347 15.11 -43.77 28.69
N HIS A 348 14.34 -43.86 29.79
CA HIS A 348 14.70 -44.03 31.22
C HIS A 348 15.97 -43.38 31.83
N GLY A 349 15.77 -42.59 32.91
CA GLY A 349 16.83 -42.29 33.89
C GLY A 349 16.45 -41.14 34.86
N GLY A 350 16.24 -41.45 36.14
CA GLY A 350 15.66 -40.51 37.12
C GLY A 350 16.61 -39.58 37.89
N ALA A 351 16.00 -38.93 38.89
CA ALA A 351 16.56 -38.22 40.05
C ALA A 351 16.79 -36.70 39.96
N ASP A 352 16.30 -36.02 41.00
CA ASP A 352 16.41 -34.59 41.29
C ASP A 352 17.83 -34.08 41.53
N THR A 353 18.05 -32.78 41.32
CA THR A 353 18.70 -31.88 42.29
C THR A 353 18.39 -30.42 41.94
N GLY A 354 18.05 -29.59 42.93
CA GLY A 354 17.45 -28.27 42.70
C GLY A 354 18.32 -27.06 43.06
N SER A 355 17.84 -25.88 42.68
CA SER A 355 18.24 -24.55 43.19
C SER A 355 17.08 -23.58 42.89
N MET A 356 16.29 -23.12 43.87
CA MET A 356 16.59 -22.02 44.81
C MET A 356 16.79 -20.64 44.15
N THR A 357 15.69 -19.94 43.87
CA THR A 357 15.55 -18.49 44.14
C THR A 357 14.11 -18.18 44.57
N ALA A 358 13.94 -17.18 45.43
CA ALA A 358 12.74 -17.00 46.25
C ALA A 358 11.58 -16.27 45.54
N SER A 359 10.35 -16.69 45.86
CA SER A 359 9.15 -15.85 45.78
C SER A 359 8.75 -15.31 47.16
N ARG A 360 8.06 -14.16 47.15
CA ARG A 360 7.29 -13.60 48.28
C ARG A 360 6.19 -12.75 47.63
N GLU A 361 4.97 -13.28 47.46
CA GLU A 361 3.84 -13.23 48.40
C GLU A 361 3.60 -11.81 48.97
N SER A 362 2.38 -11.25 48.95
CA SER A 362 1.09 -11.87 49.35
C SER A 362 -0.09 -11.26 48.53
N LEU A 363 -1.21 -11.89 48.17
CA LEU A 363 -2.11 -12.88 48.79
C LEU A 363 -3.21 -12.26 49.68
N ALA A 364 -4.48 -12.37 49.24
CA ALA A 364 -5.68 -12.49 50.09
C ALA A 364 -6.80 -13.22 49.30
N ARG A 365 -7.32 -14.35 49.83
CA ARG A 365 -8.43 -15.15 49.24
C ARG A 365 -9.10 -16.02 50.34
N TYR A 366 -10.28 -16.59 50.05
CA TYR A 366 -11.11 -17.53 50.84
C TYR A 366 -11.97 -16.93 51.98
N HIS A 367 -13.16 -17.46 52.35
CA HIS A 367 -13.87 -18.73 52.01
C HIS A 367 -15.28 -18.48 51.38
N GLY A 368 -16.05 -19.44 50.82
CA GLY A 368 -15.80 -20.87 50.55
C GLY A 368 -16.82 -21.87 51.17
N SER A 369 -17.87 -22.24 50.43
CA SER A 369 -18.73 -23.48 50.57
C SER A 369 -19.74 -23.45 49.41
N ASP A 370 -19.85 -24.34 48.41
CA ASP A 370 -19.82 -25.82 48.26
C ASP A 370 -21.24 -26.39 48.00
N GLY A 371 -21.35 -27.35 47.08
CA GLY A 371 -22.60 -27.89 46.52
C GLY A 371 -22.66 -27.83 44.98
N GLY A 372 -22.47 -28.97 44.30
CA GLY A 372 -22.34 -29.05 42.83
C GLY A 372 -23.52 -29.71 42.09
N ILE A 373 -23.23 -30.13 40.83
CA ILE A 373 -24.05 -30.87 39.84
C ILE A 373 -24.84 -30.00 38.83
N GLY A 374 -24.57 -30.21 37.53
CA GLY A 374 -25.64 -30.35 36.52
C GLY A 374 -25.97 -29.19 35.56
N ILE A 375 -25.23 -29.10 34.45
CA ILE A 375 -25.70 -28.81 33.06
C ILE A 375 -27.11 -28.20 32.88
N SER A 376 -27.21 -26.95 32.40
CA SER A 376 -27.61 -26.64 31.00
C SER A 376 -27.71 -25.13 30.74
N SER A 377 -27.44 -24.74 29.50
CA SER A 377 -27.60 -23.37 29.00
C SER A 377 -29.05 -23.08 28.61
N ASN A 378 -29.48 -21.82 28.74
CA ASN A 378 -30.37 -21.16 27.77
C ASN A 378 -30.41 -19.63 27.99
N ASN A 379 -30.11 -18.89 26.92
CA ASN A 379 -30.24 -17.42 26.88
C ASN A 379 -31.66 -17.02 26.51
N THR A 380 -32.22 -16.02 27.18
CA THR A 380 -33.22 -15.11 26.58
C THR A 380 -33.19 -13.77 27.31
N LEU A 381 -32.80 -12.70 26.62
CA LEU A 381 -33.40 -11.39 26.87
C LEU A 381 -33.50 -10.59 25.58
N SER A 382 -34.73 -10.23 25.23
CA SER A 382 -35.08 -9.45 24.05
C SER A 382 -35.02 -7.95 24.33
N HIS A 383 -34.31 -7.18 23.51
CA HIS A 383 -34.58 -5.74 23.36
C HIS A 383 -34.51 -5.29 21.90
N VAL A 384 -35.69 -4.91 21.41
CA VAL A 384 -36.06 -4.14 20.21
C VAL A 384 -34.90 -3.47 19.44
N PRO A 385 -34.69 -3.79 18.15
CA PRO A 385 -33.85 -2.99 17.27
C PRO A 385 -34.54 -1.65 16.94
N ARG A 386 -33.89 -0.52 17.24
CA ARG A 386 -34.27 0.76 16.61
C ARG A 386 -34.01 0.64 15.10
N THR A 387 -35.01 0.97 14.30
CA THR A 387 -34.89 1.05 12.83
C THR A 387 -34.00 2.22 12.42
N SER A 388 -32.68 2.01 12.42
CA SER A 388 -31.76 2.91 11.72
C SER A 388 -32.02 2.79 10.22
N ILE A 389 -32.50 3.86 9.60
CA ILE A 389 -32.65 3.93 8.14
C ILE A 389 -31.24 3.84 7.54
N PHE A 390 -30.88 2.64 7.06
CA PHE A 390 -29.71 2.45 6.22
C PHE A 390 -29.92 3.26 4.94
N LYS A 391 -29.33 4.46 4.89
CA LYS A 391 -29.04 5.10 3.61
C LYS A 391 -28.15 4.13 2.84
N ARG A 392 -28.69 3.59 1.75
CA ARG A 392 -27.93 2.76 0.80
C ARG A 392 -26.63 3.51 0.45
N PRO A 393 -25.45 2.86 0.43
CA PRO A 393 -24.29 3.47 -0.20
C PRO A 393 -24.69 3.84 -1.63
N GLY A 394 -24.39 5.07 -2.02
CA GLY A 394 -24.70 5.54 -3.37
C GLY A 394 -24.06 4.60 -4.38
N ARG A 395 -24.88 4.06 -5.30
CA ARG A 395 -24.41 3.24 -6.43
C ARG A 395 -23.29 4.02 -7.13
N LYS A 396 -22.02 3.61 -6.95
CA LYS A 396 -20.88 4.22 -7.65
C LYS A 396 -21.28 4.27 -9.13
N ARG A 397 -21.21 5.46 -9.74
CA ARG A 397 -21.47 5.61 -11.18
C ARG A 397 -20.45 4.72 -11.88
N ARG A 398 -20.92 3.75 -12.68
CA ARG A 398 -20.04 3.12 -13.68
C ARG A 398 -19.50 4.26 -14.55
N HIS A 399 -18.19 4.50 -14.51
CA HIS A 399 -17.54 5.38 -15.47
C HIS A 399 -17.50 4.62 -16.79
N GLY A 400 -18.39 5.00 -17.72
CA GLY A 400 -18.68 4.24 -18.94
C GLY A 400 -17.64 4.35 -20.03
N ASP A 401 -16.35 4.35 -19.67
CA ASP A 401 -15.21 4.56 -20.57
C ASP A 401 -14.06 3.55 -20.31
N GLU A 402 -14.00 2.95 -19.11
CA GLU A 402 -13.05 1.87 -18.78
C GLU A 402 -13.73 0.51 -18.89
N THR A 403 -12.99 -0.50 -19.36
CA THR A 403 -13.49 -1.88 -19.53
C THR A 403 -13.45 -2.71 -18.24
N PHE A 404 -12.80 -2.21 -17.18
CA PHE A 404 -12.54 -2.93 -15.93
C PHE A 404 -12.90 -2.10 -14.69
N ASP A 405 -13.17 -2.78 -13.57
CA ASP A 405 -13.51 -2.12 -12.31
C ASP A 405 -12.25 -1.49 -11.69
N HIS A 406 -12.38 -0.25 -11.21
CA HIS A 406 -11.29 0.45 -10.53
C HIS A 406 -11.79 1.17 -9.27
N ASP A 407 -11.06 1.05 -8.16
CA ASP A 407 -11.45 1.66 -6.89
C ASP A 407 -10.29 2.03 -5.94
N ILE A 408 -10.69 2.62 -4.80
CA ILE A 408 -9.85 2.80 -3.63
C ILE A 408 -10.47 1.90 -2.56
N SER A 409 -9.70 0.95 -2.03
CA SER A 409 -10.19 -0.11 -1.15
C SER A 409 -9.55 -0.05 0.25
N ALA A 410 -10.37 -0.14 1.29
CA ALA A 410 -9.92 -0.31 2.67
C ALA A 410 -9.26 -1.67 2.96
N PHE A 411 -9.21 -2.58 1.98
CA PHE A 411 -8.72 -3.95 2.14
C PHE A 411 -7.84 -4.38 0.96
N PHE A 412 -6.80 -5.17 1.24
CA PHE A 412 -6.15 -5.98 0.20
C PHE A 412 -7.20 -6.86 -0.50
N PRO A 413 -7.06 -7.09 -1.80
CA PRO A 413 -8.02 -7.87 -2.58
C PRO A 413 -8.13 -9.30 -2.05
N ALA A 414 -9.36 -9.81 -2.03
CA ALA A 414 -9.62 -11.21 -1.74
C ALA A 414 -8.94 -12.11 -2.79
N ASN A 415 -8.47 -13.28 -2.35
CA ASN A 415 -7.75 -14.24 -3.19
C ASN A 415 -6.48 -13.66 -3.84
N LEU A 416 -5.73 -12.80 -3.13
CA LEU A 416 -4.42 -12.31 -3.57
C LEU A 416 -3.47 -13.48 -3.86
N ASP A 417 -2.80 -13.48 -5.00
CA ASP A 417 -1.95 -14.60 -5.46
C ASP A 417 -0.46 -14.30 -5.38
N PHE A 418 -0.07 -13.07 -5.72
CA PHE A 418 1.31 -12.59 -5.74
C PHE A 418 1.42 -11.26 -5.01
N LEU A 419 2.38 -11.16 -4.09
CA LEU A 419 2.63 -9.97 -3.29
C LEU A 419 4.11 -9.60 -3.36
N ALA A 420 4.41 -8.45 -3.93
CA ALA A 420 5.74 -7.82 -3.92
C ALA A 420 5.79 -6.75 -2.83
N LEU A 421 6.81 -6.81 -1.97
CA LEU A 421 7.03 -5.82 -0.93
C LEU A 421 8.39 -5.14 -1.11
N GLN A 422 8.42 -3.84 -0.87
CA GLN A 422 9.63 -3.01 -0.88
C GLN A 422 9.97 -2.55 0.55
N GLU A 423 11.24 -2.21 0.77
CA GLU A 423 11.81 -1.73 2.04
C GLU A 423 11.68 -2.68 3.24
N VAL A 424 11.68 -3.98 3.00
CA VAL A 424 11.80 -5.02 4.03
C VAL A 424 13.27 -5.19 4.47
N PHE A 425 13.89 -4.12 4.96
CA PHE A 425 15.33 -4.06 5.26
C PHE A 425 15.72 -4.66 6.61
N ASP A 426 14.98 -4.35 7.69
CA ASP A 426 15.34 -4.81 9.03
C ASP A 426 15.13 -6.32 9.18
N HIS A 427 16.20 -7.05 9.51
CA HIS A 427 16.22 -8.51 9.59
C HIS A 427 15.21 -9.07 10.62
N GLY A 428 15.03 -8.37 11.74
CA GLY A 428 14.05 -8.74 12.76
C GLY A 428 12.60 -8.59 12.28
N SER A 429 12.33 -7.56 11.48
CA SER A 429 11.06 -7.27 10.83
C SER A 429 10.78 -8.26 9.70
N THR A 430 11.76 -8.53 8.83
CA THR A 430 11.70 -9.55 7.76
C THR A 430 11.22 -10.89 8.29
N THR A 431 11.80 -11.36 9.40
CA THR A 431 11.40 -12.64 10.02
C THR A 431 9.98 -12.61 10.59
N ARG A 432 9.58 -11.51 11.25
CA ARG A 432 8.22 -11.36 11.82
C ARG A 432 7.14 -11.27 10.76
N LEU A 433 7.39 -10.49 9.70
CA LEU A 433 6.52 -10.34 8.54
C LEU A 433 6.35 -11.68 7.80
N ARG A 434 7.45 -12.35 7.45
CA ARG A 434 7.44 -13.66 6.79
C ARG A 434 6.64 -14.72 7.57
N ARG A 435 6.73 -14.74 8.92
CA ARG A 435 5.93 -15.61 9.79
C ARG A 435 4.42 -15.32 9.76
N GLN A 436 4.00 -14.07 9.50
CA GLN A 436 2.58 -13.73 9.33
C GLN A 436 2.09 -14.08 7.92
N LEU A 437 2.91 -13.85 6.89
CA LEU A 437 2.57 -14.12 5.49
C LEU A 437 2.49 -15.62 5.17
N HIS A 438 3.36 -16.46 5.75
CA HIS A 438 3.33 -17.93 5.57
C HIS A 438 2.02 -18.62 5.98
N ARG A 439 1.15 -17.93 6.72
CA ARG A 439 -0.20 -18.40 7.09
C ARG A 439 -1.22 -18.34 5.92
N TYR A 440 -0.78 -17.86 4.75
CA TYR A 440 -1.60 -17.72 3.54
C TYR A 440 -0.77 -17.91 2.25
N PHE A 441 0.45 -17.36 2.19
CA PHE A 441 1.39 -17.55 1.08
C PHE A 441 2.39 -18.68 1.41
N PRO A 442 2.22 -19.91 0.86
CA PRO A 442 3.15 -21.01 1.12
C PRO A 442 4.56 -20.79 0.57
N TYR A 443 4.75 -19.97 -0.48
CA TYR A 443 6.04 -19.75 -1.14
C TYR A 443 6.51 -18.31 -0.94
N ILE A 444 7.67 -18.09 -0.31
CA ILE A 444 8.21 -16.75 -0.06
C ILE A 444 9.71 -16.68 -0.36
N LEU A 445 10.09 -15.77 -1.26
CA LEU A 445 11.46 -15.25 -1.44
C LEU A 445 11.64 -14.04 -0.52
N SER A 446 12.66 -14.07 0.32
CA SER A 446 12.93 -13.07 1.35
C SER A 446 14.42 -12.86 1.52
N ASP A 447 14.84 -11.82 2.27
CA ASP A 447 16.25 -11.52 2.51
C ASP A 447 17.06 -11.42 1.21
N VAL A 448 16.50 -10.65 0.28
CA VAL A 448 16.97 -10.52 -1.10
C VAL A 448 18.07 -9.45 -1.16
N GLY A 449 19.09 -9.70 -1.98
CA GLY A 449 20.27 -8.84 -2.06
C GLY A 449 21.42 -9.34 -1.18
N ARG A 450 22.65 -8.96 -1.55
CA ARG A 450 23.85 -9.27 -0.77
C ARG A 450 24.40 -8.01 -0.13
N TYR A 451 24.86 -8.15 1.10
CA TYR A 451 25.61 -7.14 1.83
C TYR A 451 27.08 -7.10 1.35
N GLY A 452 27.81 -6.05 1.71
CA GLY A 452 29.25 -5.93 1.48
C GLY A 452 29.64 -5.50 0.06
N TRP A 453 30.81 -5.97 -0.40
CA TRP A 453 31.33 -5.71 -1.75
C TRP A 453 31.01 -6.87 -2.70
N LYS A 454 30.60 -6.57 -3.94
CA LYS A 454 30.43 -7.55 -5.02
C LYS A 454 30.97 -7.00 -6.34
N GLY A 455 31.92 -7.71 -6.95
CA GLY A 455 32.49 -7.35 -8.25
C GLY A 455 33.16 -5.96 -8.29
N CYS A 456 33.10 -5.30 -9.44
CA CYS A 456 33.71 -3.97 -9.65
C CYS A 456 32.91 -2.79 -9.04
N CYS A 457 31.83 -3.06 -8.28
CA CYS A 457 31.06 -2.01 -7.62
C CYS A 457 31.86 -1.43 -6.45
N SER A 458 32.22 -0.14 -6.53
CA SER A 458 33.15 0.53 -5.62
C SER A 458 32.61 0.84 -4.22
N ARG A 459 31.36 0.51 -3.91
CA ARG A 459 30.67 0.87 -2.66
C ARG A 459 30.15 -0.33 -1.90
N PHE A 460 30.31 -0.28 -0.58
CA PHE A 460 29.84 -1.29 0.37
C PHE A 460 28.32 -1.22 0.54
N LYS A 461 27.64 -2.37 0.53
CA LYS A 461 26.20 -2.46 0.81
C LYS A 461 25.96 -2.79 2.29
N PHE A 462 25.40 -1.84 3.03
CA PHE A 462 25.01 -2.00 4.45
C PHE A 462 23.60 -2.58 4.60
N LEU A 463 22.69 -2.25 3.68
CA LEU A 463 21.35 -2.81 3.61
C LEU A 463 21.25 -3.78 2.42
N ASN A 464 20.38 -4.77 2.55
CA ASN A 464 20.01 -5.66 1.44
C ASN A 464 19.11 -4.89 0.44
N SER A 465 18.36 -5.58 -0.43
CA SER A 465 17.50 -4.89 -1.40
C SER A 465 16.18 -4.38 -0.83
N GLY A 466 15.80 -4.84 0.37
CA GLY A 466 14.47 -4.62 0.93
C GLY A 466 13.35 -5.33 0.17
N LEU A 467 13.66 -6.17 -0.83
CA LEU A 467 12.62 -6.86 -1.60
C LEU A 467 12.17 -8.16 -0.92
N MET A 468 10.87 -8.43 -0.98
CA MET A 468 10.27 -9.72 -0.65
C MET A 468 9.17 -10.05 -1.66
N LEU A 469 9.13 -11.30 -2.15
CA LEU A 469 8.07 -11.79 -3.03
C LEU A 469 7.39 -12.99 -2.38
N ALA A 470 6.09 -12.90 -2.16
CA ALA A 470 5.25 -13.98 -1.64
C ALA A 470 4.27 -14.46 -2.72
N SER A 471 4.03 -15.76 -2.80
CA SER A 471 3.21 -16.39 -3.82
C SER A 471 2.36 -17.53 -3.28
N ARG A 472 1.14 -17.67 -3.82
CA ARG A 472 0.27 -18.85 -3.65
C ARG A 472 0.63 -20.02 -4.57
N TYR A 473 1.48 -19.78 -5.57
CA TYR A 473 1.87 -20.73 -6.61
C TYR A 473 3.35 -21.13 -6.45
N PRO A 474 3.74 -22.38 -6.76
CA PRO A 474 5.14 -22.79 -6.67
C PRO A 474 6.04 -21.90 -7.51
N ILE A 475 7.13 -21.43 -6.89
CA ILE A 475 8.22 -20.78 -7.60
C ILE A 475 9.08 -21.88 -8.21
N LEU A 476 9.38 -21.78 -9.50
CA LEU A 476 10.22 -22.71 -10.26
C LEU A 476 11.66 -22.20 -10.35
N ASP A 477 11.81 -20.90 -10.56
CA ASP A 477 13.11 -20.24 -10.69
C ASP A 477 13.05 -18.81 -10.15
N ALA A 478 14.19 -18.30 -9.71
CA ALA A 478 14.33 -16.94 -9.23
C ALA A 478 15.76 -16.41 -9.40
N ARG A 479 15.89 -15.17 -9.88
CA ARG A 479 17.14 -14.45 -10.08
C ARG A 479 17.04 -13.05 -9.47
N TYR A 480 18.09 -12.57 -8.81
CA TYR A 480 18.16 -11.21 -8.30
C TYR A 480 19.42 -10.51 -8.83
N GLU A 481 19.25 -9.29 -9.34
CA GLU A 481 20.33 -8.42 -9.78
C GLU A 481 20.29 -7.06 -9.08
N CYS A 482 21.47 -6.56 -8.69
CA CYS A 482 21.64 -5.28 -8.00
C CYS A 482 21.96 -4.18 -9.01
N TYR A 483 21.30 -3.02 -8.89
CA TYR A 483 21.63 -1.86 -9.71
C TYR A 483 23.02 -1.31 -9.34
N PRO A 484 23.90 -1.05 -10.32
CA PRO A 484 25.30 -0.67 -10.05
C PRO A 484 25.48 0.84 -9.77
N ASN A 485 24.50 1.66 -10.12
CA ASN A 485 24.64 3.10 -10.32
C ASN A 485 24.02 3.99 -9.21
N GLY A 486 23.50 3.40 -8.12
CA GLY A 486 22.89 4.13 -7.01
C GLY A 486 23.81 5.18 -6.37
N ARG A 487 23.21 6.31 -5.97
CA ARG A 487 23.88 7.51 -5.43
C ARG A 487 23.42 7.82 -4.00
N GLY A 488 24.10 8.75 -3.32
CA GLY A 488 23.76 9.16 -1.95
C GLY A 488 23.61 7.99 -0.97
N GLU A 489 22.55 8.02 -0.18
CA GLU A 489 22.21 6.98 0.81
C GLU A 489 21.77 5.67 0.15
N ASP A 490 21.05 5.75 -0.98
CA ASP A 490 20.66 4.60 -1.82
C ASP A 490 21.87 3.80 -2.34
N ALA A 491 23.06 4.42 -2.43
CA ALA A 491 24.28 3.71 -2.75
C ALA A 491 24.67 2.66 -1.70
N LEU A 492 24.18 2.78 -0.46
CA LEU A 492 24.43 1.87 0.67
C LEU A 492 23.42 0.71 0.74
N ALA A 493 22.28 0.82 0.06
CA ALA A 493 21.30 -0.26 -0.10
C ALA A 493 21.56 -1.06 -1.37
N ALA A 494 21.29 -2.37 -1.35
CA ALA A 494 21.38 -3.21 -2.54
C ALA A 494 20.09 -3.11 -3.39
N LYS A 495 19.67 -1.89 -3.77
CA LYS A 495 18.51 -1.71 -4.66
C LYS A 495 18.72 -2.43 -6.00
N GLY A 496 17.66 -3.01 -6.55
CA GLY A 496 17.75 -4.01 -7.61
C GLY A 496 16.40 -4.58 -8.02
N ALA A 497 16.45 -5.62 -8.85
CA ALA A 497 15.28 -6.34 -9.35
C ALA A 497 15.36 -7.84 -9.01
N LEU A 498 14.23 -8.39 -8.54
CA LEU A 498 14.02 -9.81 -8.28
C LEU A 498 13.03 -10.36 -9.32
N PHE A 499 13.52 -11.25 -10.17
CA PHE A 499 12.74 -11.97 -11.18
C PHE A 499 12.37 -13.35 -10.64
N ALA A 500 11.12 -13.78 -10.84
CA ALA A 500 10.65 -15.10 -10.49
C ALA A 500 9.79 -15.71 -11.61
N LYS A 501 9.95 -17.02 -11.81
CA LYS A 501 9.12 -17.85 -12.68
C LYS A 501 8.26 -18.76 -11.82
N VAL A 502 6.95 -18.74 -12.01
CA VAL A 502 5.97 -19.46 -11.18
C VAL A 502 5.15 -20.46 -11.98
N HIS A 503 4.72 -21.56 -11.35
CA HIS A 503 3.88 -22.61 -11.95
C HIS A 503 2.41 -22.39 -11.60
N VAL A 504 1.56 -22.06 -12.58
CA VAL A 504 0.18 -21.61 -12.35
C VAL A 504 -0.92 -22.58 -12.80
N GLY A 505 -0.56 -23.63 -13.54
CA GLY A 505 -1.46 -24.70 -13.95
C GLY A 505 -0.81 -25.64 -14.97
N THR A 506 -1.59 -26.58 -15.50
CA THR A 506 -1.17 -27.50 -16.56
C THR A 506 -2.22 -27.52 -17.66
N SER A 507 -1.85 -27.45 -18.93
CA SER A 507 -2.79 -27.48 -20.06
C SER A 507 -3.42 -28.86 -20.27
N HIS A 508 -4.48 -28.92 -21.07
CA HIS A 508 -5.08 -30.17 -21.54
C HIS A 508 -4.10 -31.10 -22.30
N GLN A 509 -2.97 -30.58 -22.78
CA GLN A 509 -1.90 -31.34 -23.44
C GLN A 509 -0.74 -31.70 -22.48
N GLU A 510 -0.99 -31.66 -21.16
CA GLU A 510 0.01 -31.86 -20.10
C GLU A 510 1.19 -30.87 -20.11
N GLN A 511 1.08 -29.76 -20.85
CA GLN A 511 2.10 -28.69 -20.86
C GLN A 511 2.01 -27.85 -19.60
N ARG A 512 3.15 -27.48 -19.03
CA ARG A 512 3.18 -26.61 -17.85
C ARG A 512 2.78 -25.19 -18.23
N VAL A 513 1.89 -24.58 -17.47
CA VAL A 513 1.55 -23.16 -17.57
C VAL A 513 2.31 -22.38 -16.52
N VAL A 514 3.04 -21.35 -16.94
CA VAL A 514 3.92 -20.53 -16.10
C VAL A 514 3.56 -19.05 -16.19
N GLY A 515 4.03 -18.28 -15.21
CA GLY A 515 4.01 -16.81 -15.26
C GLY A 515 5.32 -16.23 -14.80
N TYR A 516 5.63 -15.01 -15.27
CA TYR A 516 6.78 -14.24 -14.83
C TYR A 516 6.34 -13.08 -13.93
N VAL A 517 7.03 -12.92 -12.80
CA VAL A 517 6.78 -11.86 -11.83
C VAL A 517 8.11 -11.20 -11.47
N THR A 518 8.18 -9.88 -11.66
CA THR A 518 9.38 -9.09 -11.36
C THR A 518 9.04 -8.06 -10.29
N CYS A 519 9.72 -8.14 -9.15
CA CYS A 519 9.66 -7.16 -8.07
C CYS A 519 10.89 -6.25 -8.15
N THR A 520 10.73 -4.92 -8.15
CA THR A 520 11.86 -3.97 -8.17
C THR A 520 11.70 -2.83 -7.16
N HIS A 521 12.81 -2.17 -6.85
CA HIS A 521 12.86 -0.88 -6.14
C HIS A 521 13.99 -0.04 -6.76
N LEU A 522 13.63 1.07 -7.42
CA LEU A 522 14.57 1.98 -8.09
C LEU A 522 15.19 3.03 -7.17
N HIS A 523 16.13 3.80 -7.71
CA HIS A 523 16.82 4.90 -7.04
C HIS A 523 15.88 6.06 -6.66
N ALA A 524 15.86 6.43 -5.38
CA ALA A 524 14.88 7.30 -4.75
C ALA A 524 15.17 8.81 -4.80
N ILE A 525 16.43 9.21 -5.07
CA ILE A 525 16.79 10.63 -5.02
C ILE A 525 16.11 11.38 -6.18
N GLU A 526 15.36 12.43 -5.86
CA GLU A 526 14.71 13.30 -6.83
C GLU A 526 15.73 14.01 -7.74
N GLY A 527 15.41 14.17 -9.03
CA GLY A 527 16.28 14.79 -10.02
C GLY A 527 17.40 13.89 -10.57
N ASP A 528 17.65 12.71 -10.00
CA ASP A 528 18.59 11.71 -10.53
C ASP A 528 17.99 10.86 -11.68
N ALA A 529 17.14 11.46 -12.52
CA ALA A 529 16.38 10.78 -13.58
C ALA A 529 17.23 9.85 -14.48
N SER A 530 18.42 10.31 -14.87
CA SER A 530 19.40 9.50 -15.63
C SER A 530 19.79 8.17 -14.96
N VAL A 531 19.83 8.12 -13.63
CA VAL A 531 20.11 6.91 -12.84
C VAL A 531 18.94 5.94 -12.97
N ARG A 532 17.70 6.42 -12.84
CA ARG A 532 16.48 5.60 -13.00
C ARG A 532 16.32 5.09 -14.42
N CYS A 533 16.56 5.90 -15.45
CA CYS A 533 16.55 5.42 -16.85
C CYS A 533 17.51 4.24 -17.07
N GLU A 534 18.77 4.34 -16.65
CA GLU A 534 19.73 3.22 -16.79
C GLU A 534 19.29 1.98 -15.96
N GLN A 535 18.57 2.17 -14.85
CA GLN A 535 17.99 1.05 -14.09
C GLN A 535 16.80 0.41 -14.80
N LEU A 536 16.00 1.20 -15.53
CA LEU A 536 14.89 0.72 -16.37
C LEU A 536 15.40 -0.02 -17.61
N ASP A 537 16.46 0.46 -18.27
CA ASP A 537 17.17 -0.27 -19.34
C ASP A 537 17.63 -1.65 -18.85
N ARG A 538 18.29 -1.67 -17.68
CA ARG A 538 18.76 -2.92 -17.03
C ARG A 538 17.61 -3.83 -16.63
N LEU A 539 16.49 -3.29 -16.15
CA LEU A 539 15.29 -4.05 -15.81
C LEU A 539 14.75 -4.83 -17.02
N LEU A 540 14.65 -4.17 -18.19
CA LEU A 540 14.23 -4.81 -19.43
C LEU A 540 15.23 -5.86 -19.91
N GLN A 541 16.52 -5.52 -19.94
CA GLN A 541 17.58 -6.45 -20.36
C GLN A 541 17.60 -7.71 -19.48
N TRP A 542 17.63 -7.54 -18.15
CA TRP A 542 17.68 -8.65 -17.22
C TRP A 542 16.37 -9.45 -17.17
N GLY A 543 15.23 -8.85 -17.47
CA GLY A 543 13.97 -9.57 -17.67
C GLY A 543 14.04 -10.54 -18.86
N ALA A 544 14.49 -10.04 -20.02
CA ALA A 544 14.65 -10.85 -21.22
C ALA A 544 15.65 -12.01 -21.04
N GLU A 545 16.82 -11.73 -20.46
CA GLU A 545 17.83 -12.74 -20.12
C GLU A 545 17.30 -13.80 -19.13
N PHE A 546 16.48 -13.41 -18.14
CA PHE A 546 15.90 -14.34 -17.18
C PHE A 546 14.87 -15.27 -17.85
N ARG A 547 13.99 -14.73 -18.70
CA ARG A 547 13.07 -15.54 -19.50
C ARG A 547 13.81 -16.55 -20.37
N GLN A 548 14.83 -16.10 -21.12
CA GLN A 548 15.63 -16.95 -22.00
C GLN A 548 16.39 -18.05 -21.23
N SER A 549 16.95 -17.74 -20.07
CA SER A 549 17.73 -18.72 -19.28
C SER A 549 16.87 -19.67 -18.44
N SER A 550 15.60 -19.34 -18.21
CA SER A 550 14.65 -20.17 -17.45
C SER A 550 13.64 -20.93 -18.33
N SER A 551 13.59 -20.69 -19.65
CA SER A 551 12.80 -21.46 -20.61
C SER A 551 13.49 -22.73 -21.13
N ILE A 552 14.83 -22.81 -21.06
CA ILE A 552 15.61 -23.94 -21.56
C ILE A 552 15.33 -25.21 -20.71
N PRO A 553 14.85 -26.31 -21.31
CA PRO A 553 14.69 -27.59 -20.60
C PRO A 553 16.03 -28.15 -20.13
N LEU A 554 16.02 -28.86 -19.00
CA LEU A 554 17.20 -29.63 -18.56
C LEU A 554 17.50 -30.75 -19.56
N GLU A 555 18.76 -30.91 -19.96
CA GLU A 555 19.17 -31.89 -20.97
C GLU A 555 18.69 -33.31 -20.63
N GLY A 556 17.93 -33.91 -21.53
CA GLY A 556 17.41 -35.28 -21.42
C GLY A 556 15.91 -35.40 -21.12
N GLU A 557 15.25 -34.32 -20.69
CA GLU A 557 13.80 -34.30 -20.46
C GLU A 557 13.04 -33.95 -21.75
N LYS A 558 12.12 -34.82 -22.21
CA LYS A 558 11.20 -34.53 -23.33
C LYS A 558 10.04 -33.62 -22.86
N VAL A 559 10.37 -32.50 -22.25
CA VAL A 559 9.39 -31.53 -21.73
C VAL A 559 9.00 -30.59 -22.86
N LEU A 560 7.70 -30.49 -23.11
CA LEU A 560 7.11 -29.49 -24.01
C LEU A 560 7.38 -28.08 -23.45
N GLU A 561 7.54 -27.09 -24.33
CA GLU A 561 7.80 -25.70 -23.92
C GLU A 561 6.69 -25.19 -22.98
N ASP A 562 7.09 -24.45 -21.93
CA ASP A 562 6.14 -23.91 -20.94
C ASP A 562 5.23 -22.84 -21.61
N LEU A 563 3.92 -22.90 -21.36
CA LEU A 563 2.97 -21.88 -21.83
C LEU A 563 2.98 -20.67 -20.88
N VAL A 564 3.20 -19.46 -21.39
CA VAL A 564 3.25 -18.24 -20.58
C VAL A 564 1.86 -17.61 -20.44
N ALA A 565 1.36 -17.52 -19.20
CA ALA A 565 0.08 -16.93 -18.85
C ALA A 565 0.13 -15.41 -18.66
N PHE A 566 1.23 -14.90 -18.12
CA PHE A 566 1.43 -13.47 -17.84
C PHE A 566 2.92 -13.15 -17.64
N ASP A 567 3.27 -11.90 -17.90
CA ASP A 567 4.52 -11.28 -17.46
C ASP A 567 4.19 -9.94 -16.79
N VAL A 568 4.54 -9.80 -15.51
CA VAL A 568 4.16 -8.66 -14.66
C VAL A 568 5.39 -8.09 -13.96
N ILE A 569 5.59 -6.77 -14.12
CA ILE A 569 6.56 -5.99 -13.36
C ILE A 569 5.80 -5.16 -12.32
N LEU A 570 6.21 -5.22 -11.06
CA LEU A 570 5.62 -4.41 -9.99
C LEU A 570 6.66 -3.93 -8.98
N GLY A 571 6.43 -2.76 -8.41
CA GLY A 571 7.34 -2.18 -7.43
C GLY A 571 7.28 -0.67 -7.32
N ASP A 572 8.15 -0.14 -6.46
CA ASP A 572 8.37 1.28 -6.29
C ASP A 572 9.43 1.75 -7.32
N LEU A 573 8.98 2.55 -8.28
CA LEU A 573 9.85 3.09 -9.33
C LEU A 573 10.44 4.46 -8.97
N ASN A 574 10.03 5.08 -7.87
CA ASN A 574 10.53 6.38 -7.39
C ASN A 574 10.50 7.53 -8.42
N PHE A 575 9.62 7.45 -9.41
CA PHE A 575 9.31 8.51 -10.36
C PHE A 575 7.81 8.51 -10.63
N ASP A 576 7.22 9.69 -10.84
CA ASP A 576 5.79 9.82 -11.10
C ASP A 576 5.46 10.01 -12.59
N ASN A 577 4.17 9.86 -12.94
CA ASN A 577 3.66 10.11 -14.29
C ASN A 577 2.85 11.43 -14.39
N CYS A 578 3.28 12.49 -13.70
CA CYS A 578 2.59 13.79 -13.70
C CYS A 578 3.49 15.04 -13.59
N SER A 579 4.74 14.90 -13.16
CA SER A 579 5.72 15.97 -12.96
C SER A 579 6.57 16.21 -14.20
N SER A 580 7.16 17.40 -14.31
CA SER A 580 8.12 17.71 -15.38
C SER A 580 9.54 17.17 -15.12
N GLU A 581 9.84 16.77 -13.88
CA GLU A 581 11.20 16.35 -13.50
C GLU A 581 11.44 14.87 -13.82
N ASP A 582 10.40 14.03 -13.69
CA ASP A 582 10.42 12.59 -13.99
C ASP A 582 10.13 12.29 -15.49
N LYS A 583 10.23 13.29 -16.36
CA LYS A 583 9.85 13.20 -17.80
C LYS A 583 10.63 12.16 -18.59
N LEU A 584 11.89 11.91 -18.25
CA LEU A 584 12.74 10.97 -19.01
C LEU A 584 12.28 9.53 -18.77
N GLU A 585 11.93 9.22 -17.53
CA GLU A 585 11.41 7.94 -17.07
C GLU A 585 10.00 7.71 -17.61
N GLN A 586 9.14 8.75 -17.58
CA GLN A 586 7.82 8.73 -18.21
C GLN A 586 7.89 8.35 -19.70
N GLN A 587 8.95 8.76 -20.40
CA GLN A 587 9.16 8.48 -21.84
C GLN A 587 9.97 7.19 -22.10
N HIS A 588 10.31 6.42 -21.07
CA HIS A 588 11.13 5.21 -21.19
C HIS A 588 10.44 4.08 -21.98
N ALA A 589 11.24 3.32 -22.73
CA ALA A 589 10.79 2.17 -23.54
C ALA A 589 10.13 1.04 -22.74
N LEU A 590 10.20 1.08 -21.40
CA LEU A 590 9.47 0.17 -20.51
C LEU A 590 7.97 0.24 -20.79
N PHE A 591 7.43 1.45 -20.95
CA PHE A 591 6.01 1.69 -21.21
C PHE A 591 5.57 1.34 -22.64
N THR A 592 6.50 0.90 -23.50
CA THR A 592 6.19 0.32 -24.82
C THR A 592 6.01 -1.19 -24.73
N GLN A 593 6.83 -1.88 -23.93
CA GLN A 593 6.77 -3.35 -23.76
C GLN A 593 5.82 -3.79 -22.64
N TYR A 594 5.58 -2.93 -21.64
CA TYR A 594 4.68 -3.20 -20.52
C TYR A 594 3.68 -2.06 -20.36
N LYS A 595 2.40 -2.43 -20.28
CA LYS A 595 1.25 -1.54 -20.17
C LYS A 595 1.00 -1.17 -18.71
N ASP A 596 0.76 0.11 -18.47
CA ASP A 596 0.34 0.66 -17.18
C ASP A 596 -1.18 0.92 -17.21
N PRO A 597 -2.00 0.20 -16.41
CA PRO A 597 -3.45 0.38 -16.36
C PRO A 597 -3.92 1.80 -16.03
N CYS A 598 -3.10 2.57 -15.29
CA CYS A 598 -3.40 3.91 -14.79
C CYS A 598 -3.02 5.05 -15.77
N ARG A 599 -2.35 4.73 -16.87
CA ARG A 599 -1.71 5.71 -17.76
C ARG A 599 -2.54 6.00 -19.00
N LEU A 600 -2.60 7.27 -19.40
CA LEU A 600 -3.01 7.70 -20.74
C LEU A 600 -1.78 7.93 -21.64
N GLY A 601 -0.74 8.55 -21.09
CA GLY A 601 0.48 8.89 -21.80
C GLY A 601 1.63 9.26 -20.87
N PRO A 602 2.82 9.60 -21.42
CA PRO A 602 3.96 10.08 -20.64
C PRO A 602 3.62 11.42 -19.98
N GLY A 603 3.57 11.45 -18.66
CA GLY A 603 3.17 12.63 -17.88
C GLY A 603 1.65 12.84 -17.77
N GLU A 604 0.85 11.88 -18.25
CA GLU A 604 -0.61 11.92 -18.24
C GLU A 604 -1.20 10.62 -17.67
N ASP A 605 -1.67 10.72 -16.42
CA ASP A 605 -2.44 9.69 -15.74
C ASP A 605 -3.95 9.79 -16.04
N LYS A 606 -4.63 8.66 -15.97
CA LYS A 606 -6.09 8.58 -16.09
C LYS A 606 -6.78 9.33 -14.95
N PRO A 607 -7.98 9.91 -15.15
CA PRO A 607 -8.65 10.75 -14.15
C PRO A 607 -8.91 10.08 -12.79
N TRP A 608 -9.01 8.75 -12.77
CA TRP A 608 -9.23 7.93 -11.56
C TRP A 608 -7.94 7.46 -10.88
N ALA A 609 -6.78 7.57 -11.55
CA ALA A 609 -5.49 7.16 -10.98
C ALA A 609 -5.11 8.07 -9.81
N LEU A 610 -4.42 7.48 -8.83
CA LEU A 610 -4.15 8.07 -7.52
C LEU A 610 -2.65 8.10 -7.24
N GLY A 611 -2.16 9.18 -6.63
CA GLY A 611 -0.81 9.23 -6.08
C GLY A 611 -0.65 8.23 -4.94
N THR A 612 0.50 7.56 -4.86
CA THR A 612 0.72 6.47 -3.91
C THR A 612 1.56 6.90 -2.71
N LEU A 613 2.32 7.99 -2.82
CA LEU A 613 3.13 8.53 -1.72
C LEU A 613 2.30 9.49 -0.85
N LEU A 614 2.16 9.15 0.44
CA LEU A 614 1.51 9.96 1.48
C LEU A 614 2.50 10.99 2.06
N ASP A 615 2.01 12.16 2.50
CA ASP A 615 2.82 13.11 3.26
C ASP A 615 3.12 12.52 4.66
N PRO A 616 4.40 12.25 5.01
CA PRO A 616 4.73 11.62 6.28
C PRO A 616 4.26 12.42 7.51
N SER A 617 4.09 13.73 7.40
CA SER A 617 3.70 14.59 8.53
C SER A 617 2.29 14.29 9.06
N GLY A 618 1.39 13.85 8.18
CA GLY A 618 -0.03 13.57 8.48
C GLY A 618 -0.35 12.13 8.90
N LEU A 619 0.63 11.20 8.92
CA LEU A 619 0.39 9.76 9.16
C LEU A 619 -0.28 9.40 10.49
N TYR A 620 -0.24 10.30 11.48
CA TYR A 620 -0.84 10.10 12.81
C TYR A 620 -2.03 11.03 13.08
N ASP A 621 -2.56 11.70 12.06
CA ASP A 621 -3.83 12.41 12.17
C ASP A 621 -4.98 11.39 12.27
N GLU A 622 -5.99 11.70 13.09
CA GLU A 622 -7.10 10.77 13.38
C GLU A 622 -7.81 10.31 12.09
N ASP A 623 -7.93 11.22 11.11
CA ASP A 623 -8.56 11.02 9.81
C ASP A 623 -7.77 10.08 8.87
N VAL A 624 -6.49 9.81 9.17
CA VAL A 624 -5.60 8.90 8.40
C VAL A 624 -5.34 7.58 9.16
N SER A 625 -5.65 7.54 10.45
CA SER A 625 -5.30 6.42 11.34
C SER A 625 -5.96 5.06 11.02
N SER A 626 -7.06 5.05 10.25
CA SER A 626 -7.82 3.83 9.91
C SER A 626 -7.95 3.63 8.39
N PRO A 627 -7.99 2.37 7.90
CA PRO A 627 -8.18 2.08 6.47
C PRO A 627 -9.41 2.75 5.86
N GLU A 628 -10.54 2.72 6.55
CA GLU A 628 -11.82 3.26 6.08
C GLU A 628 -11.88 4.79 6.15
N SER A 629 -11.14 5.43 7.08
CA SER A 629 -10.98 6.89 7.08
C SER A 629 -10.09 7.34 5.91
N LEU A 630 -8.92 6.69 5.75
CA LEU A 630 -8.01 6.99 4.65
C LEU A 630 -8.64 6.71 3.27
N GLN A 631 -9.48 5.68 3.14
CA GLN A 631 -10.25 5.41 1.92
C GLN A 631 -11.13 6.61 1.54
N LYS A 632 -11.94 7.11 2.48
CA LYS A 632 -12.84 8.27 2.25
C LYS A 632 -12.06 9.55 1.95
N LEU A 633 -10.91 9.71 2.59
CA LEU A 633 -10.01 10.84 2.39
C LEU A 633 -9.41 10.84 0.97
N MET A 634 -9.00 9.68 0.47
CA MET A 634 -8.46 9.54 -0.89
C MET A 634 -9.54 9.63 -1.98
N GLU A 635 -10.78 9.22 -1.70
CA GLU A 635 -11.94 9.49 -2.59
C GLU A 635 -12.23 11.02 -2.72
N ASN A 636 -11.84 11.83 -1.72
CA ASN A 636 -12.05 13.29 -1.68
C ASN A 636 -10.85 14.07 -2.27
N GLU A 637 -11.09 15.07 -3.13
CA GLU A 637 -10.02 15.83 -3.80
C GLU A 637 -9.24 16.76 -2.85
N GLU A 638 -9.90 17.40 -1.89
CA GLU A 638 -9.24 18.19 -0.85
C GLU A 638 -8.40 17.28 0.08
N GLY A 639 -8.91 16.10 0.42
CA GLY A 639 -8.20 15.09 1.21
C GLY A 639 -6.93 14.59 0.53
N ARG A 640 -6.99 14.31 -0.79
CA ARG A 640 -5.79 14.03 -1.58
C ARG A 640 -4.77 15.16 -1.51
N LYS A 641 -5.19 16.42 -1.68
CA LYS A 641 -4.31 17.60 -1.67
C LYS A 641 -3.66 17.89 -0.31
N GLU A 642 -4.21 17.40 0.79
CA GLU A 642 -3.65 17.58 2.13
C GLU A 642 -2.72 16.43 2.55
N TYR A 643 -2.92 15.21 2.06
CA TYR A 643 -2.25 14.01 2.57
C TYR A 643 -1.46 13.18 1.54
N LEU A 644 -1.51 13.50 0.24
CA LEU A 644 -0.59 12.95 -0.75
C LEU A 644 0.54 13.93 -1.06
N VAL A 645 1.72 13.41 -1.36
CA VAL A 645 2.82 14.21 -1.89
C VAL A 645 2.49 14.62 -3.33
N PHE A 646 2.68 15.90 -3.64
CA PHE A 646 2.56 16.46 -4.99
C PHE A 646 3.93 16.92 -5.51
N PRO A 647 4.13 17.01 -6.83
CA PRO A 647 5.37 17.54 -7.40
C PRO A 647 5.70 18.95 -6.86
N PRO A 648 6.95 19.22 -6.47
CA PRO A 648 7.33 20.52 -5.92
C PRO A 648 7.18 21.64 -6.96
N SER A 649 6.57 22.76 -6.57
CA SER A 649 6.47 23.92 -7.45
C SER A 649 7.83 24.59 -7.63
N LYS A 650 8.24 24.87 -8.87
CA LYS A 650 9.57 25.44 -9.23
C LYS A 650 9.92 26.80 -8.60
N SER A 651 9.01 27.40 -7.83
CA SER A 651 9.18 28.68 -7.12
C SER A 651 9.29 28.56 -5.59
N GLN A 652 9.38 27.34 -5.02
CA GLN A 652 9.43 27.15 -3.56
C GLN A 652 10.62 26.31 -3.10
N CYS A 653 11.14 26.65 -1.93
CA CYS A 653 12.20 25.89 -1.27
C CYS A 653 11.65 24.58 -0.67
N PRO A 654 12.44 23.49 -0.57
CA PRO A 654 11.97 22.20 -0.07
C PRO A 654 11.42 22.18 1.37
N ALA A 655 11.69 23.22 2.16
CA ALA A 655 11.39 23.27 3.59
C ALA A 655 10.01 23.85 3.95
N SER A 656 9.11 24.11 2.98
CA SER A 656 7.84 24.82 3.23
C SER A 656 6.57 24.15 2.68
N SER A 657 6.39 22.84 2.89
CA SER A 657 5.07 22.19 2.89
C SER A 657 4.24 22.63 4.11
N GLN A 658 3.92 23.93 4.19
CA GLN A 658 3.03 24.44 5.24
C GLN A 658 1.59 24.01 4.97
N LYS A 659 1.15 22.99 5.73
CA LYS A 659 -0.25 22.54 5.86
C LYS A 659 -1.18 23.75 5.91
N GLY A 660 -2.13 23.83 4.97
CA GLY A 660 -3.11 24.93 4.87
C GLY A 660 -2.86 26.01 3.80
N ARG A 661 -1.77 25.99 3.02
CA ARG A 661 -1.64 26.89 1.86
C ARG A 661 -2.42 26.34 0.64
N LYS A 662 -3.44 27.09 0.20
CA LYS A 662 -4.21 26.83 -1.04
C LYS A 662 -3.41 27.13 -2.30
N ILE A 663 -2.36 26.36 -2.57
CA ILE A 663 -1.67 26.34 -3.87
C ILE A 663 -2.56 25.56 -4.86
N PRO A 664 -2.66 25.95 -6.14
CA PRO A 664 -3.34 25.16 -7.17
C PRO A 664 -2.59 23.86 -7.51
N LEU A 665 -2.65 22.88 -6.59
CA LEU A 665 -2.19 21.51 -6.84
C LEU A 665 -3.08 20.88 -7.93
N LYS A 666 -2.45 20.40 -9.01
CA LYS A 666 -3.09 19.71 -10.13
C LYS A 666 -2.80 18.21 -10.06
N GLY A 667 -3.73 17.40 -10.55
CA GLY A 667 -3.63 15.94 -10.50
C GLY A 667 -4.05 15.34 -9.16
N ASN A 668 -3.77 14.05 -8.97
CA ASN A 668 -4.20 13.26 -7.81
C ASN A 668 -3.02 12.83 -6.91
N GLY A 669 -1.91 13.57 -6.90
CA GLY A 669 -0.68 13.24 -6.17
C GLY A 669 0.36 12.48 -7.02
N ARG A 670 1.54 12.22 -6.45
CA ARG A 670 2.62 11.47 -7.10
C ARG A 670 2.39 9.97 -7.01
N ARG A 671 2.16 9.32 -8.14
CA ARG A 671 2.02 7.85 -8.26
C ARG A 671 3.37 7.26 -8.62
N ILE A 672 4.04 6.64 -7.65
CA ILE A 672 5.42 6.10 -7.80
C ILE A 672 5.48 4.57 -7.65
N ASP A 673 4.41 3.95 -7.14
CA ASP A 673 4.23 2.50 -7.09
C ASP A 673 3.44 2.04 -8.33
N TYR A 674 3.99 1.06 -9.06
CA TYR A 674 3.44 0.59 -10.32
C TYR A 674 3.14 -0.91 -10.29
N ILE A 675 2.12 -1.31 -11.06
CA ILE A 675 1.94 -2.67 -11.57
C ILE A 675 1.75 -2.56 -13.07
N LEU A 676 2.65 -3.21 -13.83
CA LEU A 676 2.73 -3.19 -15.27
C LEU A 676 2.63 -4.63 -15.79
N TYR A 677 2.00 -4.84 -16.93
CA TYR A 677 1.87 -6.17 -17.55
C TYR A 677 2.26 -6.12 -19.02
N SER A 678 2.77 -7.22 -19.57
CA SER A 678 2.97 -7.38 -21.00
C SER A 678 1.99 -8.41 -21.57
N ASP A 679 1.47 -8.12 -22.76
CA ASP A 679 0.82 -9.08 -23.65
C ASP A 679 1.75 -9.56 -24.78
N GLU A 680 3.00 -9.08 -24.83
CA GLU A 680 4.03 -9.59 -25.73
C GLU A 680 4.55 -10.96 -25.24
N GLY A 681 4.66 -11.94 -26.14
CA GLY A 681 5.17 -13.27 -25.81
C GLY A 681 4.19 -14.20 -25.08
N LEU A 682 2.91 -13.82 -24.97
CA LEU A 682 1.83 -14.74 -24.64
C LEU A 682 1.57 -15.73 -25.79
N GLN A 683 0.90 -16.84 -25.48
CA GLN A 683 0.37 -17.75 -26.50
C GLN A 683 -0.64 -17.02 -27.39
N GLN A 684 -0.58 -17.26 -28.71
CA GLN A 684 -1.23 -16.42 -29.72
C GLN A 684 -2.77 -16.37 -29.60
N ASP A 685 -3.38 -17.42 -29.03
CA ASP A 685 -4.82 -17.52 -28.82
C ASP A 685 -5.28 -17.05 -27.42
N TRP A 686 -4.34 -16.70 -26.53
CA TRP A 686 -4.65 -16.35 -25.14
C TRP A 686 -4.95 -14.87 -24.99
N LYS A 687 -6.12 -14.56 -24.41
CA LYS A 687 -6.58 -13.20 -24.13
C LYS A 687 -6.22 -12.82 -22.70
N LEU A 688 -5.62 -11.64 -22.56
CA LEU A 688 -5.22 -11.05 -21.29
C LEU A 688 -6.07 -9.81 -21.02
N GLU A 689 -6.92 -9.86 -20.01
CA GLU A 689 -7.88 -8.80 -19.67
C GLU A 689 -7.73 -8.38 -18.20
N ILE A 690 -7.80 -7.08 -17.93
CA ILE A 690 -7.85 -6.57 -16.55
C ILE A 690 -9.28 -6.74 -16.04
N GLU A 691 -9.46 -7.33 -14.85
CA GLU A 691 -10.77 -7.39 -14.18
C GLU A 691 -10.95 -6.25 -13.19
N GLU A 692 -9.89 -5.94 -12.42
CA GLU A 692 -9.93 -5.09 -11.23
C GLU A 692 -8.59 -4.36 -11.05
N PHE A 693 -8.61 -3.06 -10.72
CA PHE A 693 -7.43 -2.31 -10.27
C PHE A 693 -7.76 -1.50 -9.02
N SER A 694 -6.98 -1.60 -7.95
CA SER A 694 -7.29 -0.93 -6.68
C SER A 694 -6.09 -0.27 -6.02
N PHE A 695 -6.33 0.91 -5.42
CA PHE A 695 -5.43 1.55 -4.47
C PHE A 695 -5.87 1.18 -3.05
N VAL A 696 -4.99 0.53 -2.29
CA VAL A 696 -5.33 -0.14 -1.03
C VAL A 696 -4.83 0.66 0.17
N THR A 697 -5.76 1.11 1.00
CA THR A 697 -5.50 1.89 2.23
C THR A 697 -5.36 1.03 3.48
N GLN A 698 -5.37 -0.30 3.38
CA GLN A 698 -5.36 -1.19 4.55
C GLN A 698 -4.11 -1.03 5.44
N LEU A 699 -3.00 -0.50 4.92
CA LEU A 699 -1.80 -0.20 5.70
C LEU A 699 -1.77 1.22 6.31
N ALA A 700 -2.90 1.92 6.37
CA ALA A 700 -3.10 3.18 7.08
C ALA A 700 -2.37 3.22 8.44
N GLY A 701 -1.53 4.24 8.65
CA GLY A 701 -0.70 4.45 9.85
C GLY A 701 0.46 3.46 10.04
N LEU A 702 0.76 2.60 9.06
CA LEU A 702 1.85 1.61 9.12
C LEU A 702 2.94 1.80 8.05
N THR A 703 2.73 2.66 7.07
CA THR A 703 3.68 3.04 6.00
C THR A 703 3.23 4.38 5.42
N ASP A 704 4.11 5.06 4.70
CA ASP A 704 3.87 6.28 3.91
C ASP A 704 3.49 5.98 2.45
N HIS A 705 3.29 4.72 2.06
CA HIS A 705 2.78 4.35 0.73
C HIS A 705 1.38 3.72 0.77
N LEU A 706 0.54 4.09 -0.19
CA LEU A 706 -0.64 3.31 -0.57
C LEU A 706 -0.18 2.07 -1.34
N SER A 707 -0.72 0.91 -0.98
CA SER A 707 -0.45 -0.31 -1.74
C SER A 707 -1.27 -0.32 -3.04
N VAL A 708 -0.76 -0.93 -4.10
CA VAL A 708 -1.42 -1.01 -5.41
C VAL A 708 -1.73 -2.47 -5.70
N ALA A 709 -2.89 -2.78 -6.28
CA ALA A 709 -3.25 -4.14 -6.67
C ALA A 709 -4.00 -4.21 -8.01
N MET A 710 -3.80 -5.32 -8.73
CA MET A 710 -4.37 -5.58 -10.05
C MET A 710 -4.84 -7.04 -10.14
N ARG A 711 -5.99 -7.27 -10.79
CA ARG A 711 -6.50 -8.59 -11.13
C ARG A 711 -6.52 -8.76 -12.65
N LEU A 712 -5.95 -9.85 -13.12
CA LEU A 712 -5.66 -10.10 -14.53
C LEU A 712 -6.25 -11.47 -14.92
N ALA A 713 -7.26 -11.48 -15.77
CA ALA A 713 -7.83 -12.68 -16.38
C ALA A 713 -6.99 -13.14 -17.57
N VAL A 714 -6.70 -14.44 -17.61
CA VAL A 714 -6.02 -15.11 -18.73
C VAL A 714 -6.96 -16.20 -19.25
N SER A 715 -7.50 -16.08 -20.46
CA SER A 715 -8.42 -17.07 -21.07
C SER A 715 -7.93 -17.53 -22.44
N THR A 716 -8.36 -18.71 -22.92
CA THR A 716 -7.82 -19.32 -24.15
C THR A 716 -8.51 -18.88 -25.44
N GLY A 717 -9.31 -17.81 -25.40
CA GLY A 717 -9.93 -17.20 -26.58
C GLY A 717 -11.08 -17.97 -27.23
N GLU A 718 -11.18 -19.28 -27.01
CA GLU A 718 -12.26 -20.17 -27.45
C GLU A 718 -13.60 -19.79 -26.79
N GLU A 719 -14.49 -19.16 -27.56
CA GLU A 719 -15.92 -19.13 -27.22
C GLU A 719 -16.51 -20.54 -27.40
N GLU A 720 -17.32 -21.02 -26.45
CA GLU A 720 -18.03 -22.31 -26.61
C GLU A 720 -18.95 -22.24 -27.84
N PRO A 721 -18.98 -23.29 -28.69
CA PRO A 721 -19.70 -23.31 -29.97
C PRO A 721 -21.22 -23.48 -29.87
#